data_AF-A0ABD3QLA4-F1
#
_entry.id   AF-A0ABD3QLA4-F1
#
_cell.length_a   1.000
_cell.length_b   1.000
_cell.length_c   1.000
_cell.angle_alpha   90.00
_cell.angle_beta   90.00
_cell.angle_gamma   90.00
#
_symmetry.space_group_name_H-M   'P 1'
#
loop_
_entity.id
_entity.type
_entity.pdbx_description
1 polymer ?
#
loop_
_entity_poly.entity_id
_entity_poly.type
_entity_poly.pdbx_seq_one_letter_code
_entity_poly.pdbx_strand_id
1 'polypeptide(L)'
;MTSDPKSDSKHARDELEYQSPPSNMEVDPSLKNHDVEITVNFNPTTETTQTHRTPATSRPIKSVYEDFSLQSGSASEVRFRTRNVSRDFKIYNQPNAQLILEEIEDTMEVGGGDGDLGRDVAQDRKEGKGIRIRQTYDTSYGLQFLRAIYSLIAVFVGGFLFILGICILLFLFIDLATQLGITSNQSVSEAGFLAVLLSIPVLVYSLAMGMTLMTRFVVDTFYGHPFLRTFGLDLVTMDWIAFVMYLCIPLVAMIGTLFMQKTDWWEISLLTWFCSVLIFWGAFSSCVLWYEVKECLDLIVDVEDDLTEDDNWSVKIRRTIVHGMTTRLSGTKLLYRKSLNADDGNVEDTLDGKNRHPEGLWTLLTKWKYLSCLFSEVDPPKRIYSLDETRGSVSFVTRTSWSLEKLFCRRGGVLGAVPITSGHYGITKSQINSTIACRILGQFLYVMILAGVAVWFGMDGGALAILLFVLLLFFTIGSMTTYRMLDVRLDIIHQRNVFRYWTKYRVTTPSVAFTWVFICFEIVVFYFVPLLNLFLVKNISSALVFGIFGLFSALRHYLNAQTLLEEIGPNHFSHLHQHSESAEWKKKQRFYQIAEIGADNARWFWIYTFVAFVVFFVFVVLLAAYDSKTGAVTEENYGFYPDILHLMSDFEYEPQPYLPYPTCALKKGLNGVTFDTSGLSNFAFLAGIAYAYENQTQTYLNQWFGVNNVINDVDTVNEFKRVQALGRGVFSNSAVAYRLFTFADKESVLSIRGTSTVWDLMSDAQLWLSATLFQALRVVLPLGNLFTPILHHTVKYVSFLESSNIEKVAFYKETADFVRYLKARGYNVLVTGHSLGGGLALITGSQTGIPAIGMSAPNSMLSRDTFDPPLTVEQLDTLTFNVVPARDIIPMVDDKARLYQNINCTAPDNEFPDCHSITRTLCEIQYSCGSGDRPVPCECVIDYNYPEPIYTGNGTSERNFTQVCLDAMGDK
;
A
#
# COMPACT_ATOMS: atom_id res chain seq x y z
N MET A 1 -57.27 27.45 -49.16
CA MET A 1 -58.22 26.41 -48.70
C MET A 1 -57.66 25.88 -47.38
N THR A 2 -58.01 26.53 -46.26
CA THR A 2 -59.01 26.06 -45.25
C THR A 2 -58.58 24.75 -44.59
N SER A 3 -58.43 24.56 -43.29
CA SER A 3 -58.78 25.33 -42.08
C SER A 3 -58.33 24.47 -40.89
N ASP A 4 -57.79 25.09 -39.84
CA ASP A 4 -57.73 24.56 -38.45
C ASP A 4 -59.17 24.38 -37.87
N PRO A 5 -59.46 23.73 -36.69
CA PRO A 5 -58.57 23.26 -35.60
C PRO A 5 -59.00 21.96 -34.81
N LYS A 6 -58.19 21.62 -33.78
CA LYS A 6 -58.54 21.12 -32.40
C LYS A 6 -58.78 19.62 -32.06
N SER A 7 -58.09 19.27 -30.95
CA SER A 7 -58.49 18.51 -29.74
C SER A 7 -58.05 17.04 -29.54
N ASP A 8 -57.24 16.90 -28.48
CA ASP A 8 -57.33 15.94 -27.36
C ASP A 8 -56.88 14.48 -27.47
N SER A 9 -55.81 14.24 -26.70
CA SER A 9 -55.61 13.14 -25.74
C SER A 9 -55.57 11.70 -26.27
N LYS A 10 -54.40 11.05 -26.10
CA LYS A 10 -54.19 10.00 -25.07
C LYS A 10 -52.78 9.44 -25.17
N HIS A 11 -52.12 9.44 -24.01
CA HIS A 11 -50.89 8.70 -23.74
C HIS A 11 -51.09 7.20 -24.00
N ALA A 12 -50.22 6.60 -24.81
CA ALA A 12 -49.93 5.17 -24.75
C ALA A 12 -48.77 4.97 -23.77
N ARG A 13 -49.06 4.39 -22.61
CA ARG A 13 -48.08 3.73 -21.73
C ARG A 13 -48.25 2.24 -21.99
N ASP A 14 -47.19 1.59 -22.46
CA ASP A 14 -47.08 0.14 -22.48
C ASP A 14 -46.96 -0.36 -21.04
N GLU A 15 -47.92 -1.18 -20.63
CA GLU A 15 -47.91 -1.93 -19.38
C GLU A 15 -46.94 -3.12 -19.51
N LEU A 16 -45.83 -3.07 -18.79
CA LEU A 16 -45.04 -4.25 -18.43
C LEU A 16 -45.64 -4.84 -17.17
N GLU A 17 -46.30 -5.98 -17.36
CA GLU A 17 -46.91 -6.85 -16.36
C GLU A 17 -45.82 -7.36 -15.38
N TYR A 18 -45.77 -6.77 -14.18
CA TYR A 18 -44.87 -7.19 -13.11
C TYR A 18 -45.54 -8.33 -12.33
N GLN A 19 -45.11 -9.57 -12.62
CA GLN A 19 -45.48 -10.73 -11.82
C GLN A 19 -44.96 -10.57 -10.38
N SER A 20 -45.88 -10.50 -9.44
CA SER A 20 -45.63 -10.57 -8.00
C SER A 20 -44.97 -11.91 -7.61
N PRO A 21 -43.91 -11.92 -6.80
CA PRO A 21 -43.32 -13.15 -6.28
C PRO A 21 -44.21 -13.74 -5.17
N PRO A 22 -44.23 -15.08 -5.00
CA PRO A 22 -45.03 -15.70 -3.96
C PRO A 22 -44.47 -15.39 -2.58
N SER A 23 -45.30 -14.75 -1.76
CA SER A 23 -45.18 -14.71 -0.30
C SER A 23 -45.49 -16.09 0.26
N ASN A 24 -44.45 -16.79 0.73
CA ASN A 24 -44.44 -17.72 1.87
C ASN A 24 -43.16 -18.55 1.79
N MET A 25 -42.07 -18.00 2.33
CA MET A 25 -40.92 -18.79 2.73
C MET A 25 -40.92 -18.80 4.24
N GLU A 26 -41.50 -19.87 4.80
CA GLU A 26 -41.41 -20.21 6.21
C GLU A 26 -39.93 -20.52 6.47
N VAL A 27 -39.23 -19.58 7.13
CA VAL A 27 -37.82 -19.73 7.49
C VAL A 27 -37.76 -20.75 8.62
N ASP A 28 -37.30 -21.96 8.29
CA ASP A 28 -36.93 -23.00 9.23
C ASP A 28 -35.85 -22.45 10.20
N PRO A 29 -36.11 -22.33 11.51
CA PRO A 29 -35.11 -21.86 12.48
C PRO A 29 -34.04 -22.92 12.82
N SER A 30 -33.96 -24.04 12.09
CA SER A 30 -33.06 -25.16 12.41
C SER A 30 -31.75 -25.21 11.60
N LEU A 31 -31.28 -24.08 11.06
CA LEU A 31 -29.90 -23.94 10.57
C LEU A 31 -28.93 -24.03 11.77
N LYS A 32 -28.60 -25.28 12.11
CA LYS A 32 -27.62 -25.65 13.14
C LYS A 32 -26.32 -24.88 12.91
N ASN A 33 -25.83 -24.25 13.97
CA ASN A 33 -24.42 -23.90 14.12
C ASN A 33 -23.55 -25.06 13.60
N HIS A 34 -22.54 -24.74 12.80
CA HIS A 34 -21.52 -25.71 12.40
C HIS A 34 -20.67 -26.06 13.62
N ASP A 35 -21.19 -26.97 14.45
CA ASP A 35 -20.44 -27.60 15.52
C ASP A 35 -19.40 -28.53 14.88
N VAL A 36 -18.12 -28.15 14.96
CA VAL A 36 -17.02 -29.05 14.60
C VAL A 36 -16.82 -30.02 15.76
N GLU A 37 -17.23 -31.27 15.57
CA GLU A 37 -17.07 -32.34 16.57
C GLU A 37 -15.73 -33.07 16.35
N ILE A 38 -14.86 -33.04 17.35
CA ILE A 38 -13.64 -33.86 17.40
C ILE A 38 -13.73 -34.76 18.61
N THR A 39 -13.76 -36.07 18.36
CA THR A 39 -13.71 -37.11 19.41
C THR A 39 -12.33 -37.74 19.42
N VAL A 40 -11.61 -37.63 20.54
CA VAL A 40 -10.31 -38.29 20.74
C VAL A 40 -10.50 -39.47 21.66
N ASN A 41 -10.29 -40.69 21.13
CA ASN A 41 -10.34 -41.93 21.90
C ASN A 41 -8.93 -42.31 22.36
N PHE A 42 -8.73 -42.42 23.67
CA PHE A 42 -7.46 -42.85 24.25
C PHE A 42 -7.48 -44.36 24.49
N ASN A 43 -6.59 -45.08 23.82
CA ASN A 43 -6.44 -46.53 24.00
C ASN A 43 -5.21 -46.79 24.89
N PRO A 44 -5.35 -47.32 26.12
CA PRO A 44 -4.20 -47.68 26.92
C PRO A 44 -3.48 -48.87 26.28
N THR A 45 -2.21 -48.65 25.89
CA THR A 45 -1.29 -49.68 25.41
C THR A 45 -0.96 -50.65 26.54
N THR A 46 -1.15 -51.93 26.28
CA THR A 46 -0.81 -53.05 27.17
C THR A 46 0.71 -53.14 27.34
N GLU A 47 1.21 -52.81 28.54
CA GLU A 47 2.55 -53.19 28.98
C GLU A 47 2.59 -54.70 29.24
N THR A 48 3.46 -55.38 28.48
CA THR A 48 3.75 -56.80 28.67
C THR A 48 4.66 -56.98 29.88
N THR A 49 4.24 -57.85 30.79
CA THR A 49 4.86 -58.18 32.07
C THR A 49 6.33 -58.59 31.97
N GLN A 50 7.27 -57.82 32.56
CA GLN A 50 8.54 -58.36 33.06
C GLN A 50 8.98 -57.69 34.38
N THR A 51 8.87 -58.49 35.45
CA THR A 51 9.69 -58.58 36.67
C THR A 51 10.15 -57.31 37.43
N HIS A 52 9.53 -57.16 38.61
CA HIS A 52 10.07 -56.67 39.89
C HIS A 52 11.08 -55.50 39.88
N ARG A 53 10.55 -54.29 40.09
CA ARG A 53 11.13 -53.28 41.00
C ARG A 53 10.01 -52.35 41.51
N THR A 54 10.22 -51.86 42.73
CA THR A 54 9.36 -51.04 43.61
C THR A 54 8.39 -50.06 42.95
N PRO A 55 7.20 -49.81 43.55
CA PRO A 55 6.19 -48.95 42.97
C PRO A 55 6.60 -47.47 43.09
N ALA A 56 6.98 -46.87 41.97
CA ALA A 56 6.80 -45.44 41.80
C ALA A 56 5.29 -45.22 41.62
N THR A 57 4.70 -44.40 42.48
CA THR A 57 3.32 -43.92 42.35
C THR A 57 3.08 -43.44 40.93
N SER A 58 2.21 -44.14 40.20
CA SER A 58 1.69 -43.68 38.92
C SER A 58 1.02 -42.33 39.16
N ARG A 59 1.61 -41.28 38.59
CA ARG A 59 0.96 -39.97 38.55
C ARG A 59 -0.35 -40.16 37.77
N PRO A 60 -1.51 -39.72 38.30
CA PRO A 60 -2.74 -39.74 37.52
C PRO A 60 -2.56 -38.94 36.23
N ILE A 61 -3.30 -39.31 35.19
CA ILE A 61 -3.37 -38.69 33.86
C ILE A 61 -3.92 -37.26 33.98
N LYS A 62 -3.14 -36.39 34.62
CA LYS A 62 -3.38 -34.95 34.75
C LYS A 62 -2.57 -34.17 33.72
N SER A 63 -1.52 -34.78 33.13
CA SER A 63 -0.59 -34.11 32.20
C SER A 63 -1.12 -33.93 30.77
N VAL A 64 -2.01 -34.80 30.27
CA VAL A 64 -2.53 -34.67 28.89
C VAL A 64 -3.43 -33.44 28.73
N TYR A 65 -4.10 -33.02 29.80
CA TYR A 65 -4.93 -31.81 29.83
C TYR A 65 -4.11 -30.51 29.80
N GLU A 66 -2.83 -30.56 30.19
CA GLU A 66 -1.93 -29.39 30.24
C GLU A 66 -1.07 -29.26 28.97
N ASP A 67 -0.81 -30.36 28.26
CA ASP A 67 0.03 -30.37 27.05
C ASP A 67 -0.72 -29.93 25.77
N PHE A 68 -2.05 -29.93 25.75
CA PHE A 68 -2.82 -29.28 24.69
C PHE A 68 -2.93 -27.78 24.99
N SER A 69 -2.08 -26.98 24.36
CA SER A 69 -2.11 -25.51 24.44
C SER A 69 -3.35 -24.93 23.73
N LEU A 70 -4.51 -25.04 24.35
CA LEU A 70 -5.73 -24.36 23.89
C LEU A 70 -5.53 -22.84 24.04
N GLN A 71 -5.63 -22.11 22.92
CA GLN A 71 -5.11 -20.75 22.75
C GLN A 71 -5.82 -19.63 23.56
N SER A 72 -6.72 -19.97 24.51
CA SER A 72 -7.51 -19.04 25.34
C SER A 72 -8.49 -19.83 26.23
N GLY A 73 -8.95 -19.48 27.43
CA GLY A 73 -8.94 -18.30 28.33
C GLY A 73 -10.06 -18.55 29.34
N SER A 74 -9.79 -18.56 30.66
CA SER A 74 -10.72 -18.93 31.75
C SER A 74 -11.47 -20.27 31.58
N ALA A 75 -10.93 -21.34 32.19
CA ALA A 75 -11.72 -22.54 32.42
C ALA A 75 -12.75 -22.26 33.52
N SER A 76 -14.04 -22.24 33.18
CA SER A 76 -15.10 -22.39 34.18
C SER A 76 -15.54 -23.85 34.16
N GLU A 77 -15.33 -24.53 35.29
CA GLU A 77 -15.80 -25.90 35.48
C GLU A 77 -17.28 -25.83 35.85
N VAL A 78 -18.15 -26.26 34.93
CA VAL A 78 -19.59 -26.31 35.18
C VAL A 78 -19.97 -27.78 35.34
N ARG A 79 -20.26 -28.16 36.59
CA ARG A 79 -20.67 -29.53 36.93
C ARG A 79 -22.18 -29.63 36.90
N PHE A 80 -22.73 -30.33 35.91
CA PHE A 80 -24.15 -30.64 35.88
C PHE A 80 -24.40 -31.95 36.64
N ARG A 81 -25.12 -31.88 37.76
CA ARG A 81 -25.64 -33.07 38.45
C ARG A 81 -26.87 -33.60 37.70
N THR A 82 -26.65 -34.42 36.68
CA THR A 82 -27.70 -35.31 36.15
C THR A 82 -27.72 -36.61 36.95
N ARG A 83 -28.93 -37.12 37.23
CA ARG A 83 -29.20 -38.09 38.28
C ARG A 83 -28.56 -39.48 38.12
N ASN A 84 -27.82 -39.78 37.04
CA ASN A 84 -27.10 -41.05 36.85
C ASN A 84 -25.84 -41.00 35.96
N VAL A 85 -25.42 -39.84 35.43
CA VAL A 85 -24.15 -39.72 34.66
C VAL A 85 -23.52 -38.37 34.98
N SER A 86 -22.29 -38.40 35.49
CA SER A 86 -21.46 -37.22 35.77
C SER A 86 -20.81 -36.77 34.47
N ARG A 87 -21.33 -35.72 33.82
CA ARG A 87 -20.63 -35.05 32.73
C ARG A 87 -19.92 -33.82 33.28
N ASP A 88 -18.60 -33.86 33.27
CA ASP A 88 -17.78 -32.71 33.62
C ASP A 88 -17.54 -31.89 32.34
N PHE A 89 -18.01 -30.64 32.35
CA PHE A 89 -17.77 -29.68 31.27
C PHE A 89 -16.73 -28.68 31.72
N LYS A 90 -15.71 -28.48 30.89
CA LYS A 90 -14.77 -27.37 31.03
C LYS A 90 -15.00 -26.40 29.89
N ILE A 91 -15.44 -25.19 30.20
CA ILE A 91 -15.64 -24.13 29.22
C ILE A 91 -14.41 -23.25 29.21
N TYR A 92 -13.71 -23.22 28.08
CA TYR A 92 -12.58 -22.33 27.81
C TYR A 92 -13.06 -21.20 26.91
N ASN A 93 -13.09 -19.97 27.42
CA ASN A 93 -13.41 -18.80 26.63
C ASN A 93 -12.25 -18.46 25.69
N GLN A 94 -12.51 -18.56 24.39
CA GLN A 94 -11.69 -18.03 23.34
C GLN A 94 -12.13 -16.62 22.92
N PRO A 95 -11.24 -15.80 22.32
CA PRO A 95 -11.56 -14.42 21.97
C PRO A 95 -12.86 -14.25 21.16
N ASN A 96 -13.19 -15.26 20.33
CA ASN A 96 -14.35 -15.26 19.44
C ASN A 96 -15.22 -16.52 19.57
N ALA A 97 -14.92 -17.41 20.51
CA ALA A 97 -15.63 -18.68 20.64
C ALA A 97 -15.56 -19.19 22.07
N GLN A 98 -16.48 -20.05 22.48
CA GLN A 98 -16.32 -20.84 23.70
C GLN A 98 -15.98 -22.27 23.30
N LEU A 99 -14.84 -22.75 23.76
CA LEU A 99 -14.43 -24.13 23.59
C LEU A 99 -14.91 -24.92 24.81
N ILE A 100 -15.93 -25.71 24.61
CA ILE A 100 -16.55 -26.58 25.60
C ILE A 100 -15.92 -27.97 25.46
N LEU A 101 -15.14 -28.35 26.45
CA LEU A 101 -14.62 -29.70 26.61
C LEU A 101 -15.62 -30.51 27.43
N GLU A 102 -16.29 -31.46 26.79
CA GLU A 102 -17.19 -32.44 27.42
C GLU A 102 -16.44 -33.77 27.56
N GLU A 103 -16.22 -34.22 28.79
CA GLU A 103 -15.75 -35.58 29.04
C GLU A 103 -16.94 -36.55 28.90
N ILE A 104 -16.85 -37.47 27.95
CA ILE A 104 -17.87 -38.48 27.68
C ILE A 104 -17.37 -39.81 28.22
N GLU A 105 -18.02 -40.27 29.29
CA GLU A 105 -17.88 -41.62 29.79
C GLU A 105 -18.97 -42.46 29.11
N ASP A 106 -18.59 -43.20 28.05
CA ASP A 106 -19.52 -44.05 27.30
C ASP A 106 -19.91 -45.26 28.15
N THR A 107 -20.99 -45.11 28.91
CA THR A 107 -21.70 -46.23 29.53
C THR A 107 -22.63 -46.81 28.48
N MET A 108 -22.18 -47.84 27.74
CA MET A 108 -23.09 -48.61 26.90
C MET A 108 -24.10 -49.32 27.80
N GLU A 109 -25.31 -48.79 27.88
CA GLU A 109 -26.46 -49.55 28.36
C GLU A 109 -26.61 -50.77 27.45
N VAL A 110 -26.23 -51.94 27.97
CA VAL A 110 -26.53 -53.22 27.36
C VAL A 110 -28.05 -53.33 27.36
N GLY A 111 -28.67 -53.01 26.23
CA GLY A 111 -30.08 -53.28 26.00
C GLY A 111 -30.34 -54.75 26.29
N GLY A 112 -31.09 -55.01 27.35
CA GLY A 112 -31.50 -56.35 27.76
C GLY A 112 -32.37 -56.98 26.69
N GLY A 113 -31.73 -57.65 25.73
CA GLY A 113 -32.37 -58.63 24.88
C GLY A 113 -32.09 -60.01 25.46
N ASP A 114 -33.07 -60.55 26.20
CA ASP A 114 -33.10 -61.97 26.57
C ASP A 114 -33.04 -62.82 25.29
N GLY A 115 -31.91 -63.48 25.09
CA GLY A 115 -31.61 -64.27 23.91
C GLY A 115 -30.50 -65.27 24.22
N ASP A 116 -30.86 -66.24 25.05
CA ASP A 116 -30.10 -67.44 25.41
C ASP A 116 -29.56 -68.17 24.16
N LEU A 117 -28.23 -68.25 24.01
CA LEU A 117 -27.46 -69.42 23.51
C LEU A 117 -25.99 -69.06 23.28
N GLY A 118 -25.13 -69.83 23.96
CA GLY A 118 -23.76 -69.44 24.30
C GLY A 118 -22.66 -69.61 23.26
N ARG A 119 -21.53 -68.97 23.57
CA ARG A 119 -20.17 -69.53 23.51
C ARG A 119 -19.17 -68.53 24.08
N ASP A 120 -18.27 -69.07 24.89
CA ASP A 120 -17.18 -68.37 25.58
C ASP A 120 -16.25 -67.61 24.62
N VAL A 121 -16.37 -66.28 24.59
CA VAL A 121 -15.27 -65.37 24.23
C VAL A 121 -15.33 -64.22 25.22
N ALA A 122 -14.48 -64.27 26.26
CA ALA A 122 -14.25 -63.15 27.17
C ALA A 122 -13.53 -62.03 26.39
N GLN A 123 -14.32 -61.22 25.68
CA GLN A 123 -13.83 -60.05 24.97
C GLN A 123 -13.79 -58.90 25.98
N ASP A 124 -12.59 -58.61 26.47
CA ASP A 124 -12.23 -57.51 27.35
C ASP A 124 -12.66 -56.17 26.71
N ARG A 125 -13.92 -55.75 26.96
CA ARG A 125 -14.50 -54.52 26.43
C ARG A 125 -13.98 -53.36 27.27
N LYS A 126 -12.89 -52.76 26.80
CA LYS A 126 -12.32 -51.53 27.36
C LYS A 126 -13.35 -50.41 27.33
N GLU A 127 -13.66 -49.86 28.50
CA GLU A 127 -14.36 -48.59 28.64
C GLU A 127 -13.52 -47.49 27.97
N GLY A 128 -14.05 -46.90 26.89
CA GLY A 128 -13.42 -45.77 26.21
C GLY A 128 -13.82 -44.47 26.89
N LYS A 129 -12.87 -43.77 27.51
CA LYS A 129 -13.07 -42.35 27.86
C LYS A 129 -12.81 -41.50 26.63
N GLY A 130 -13.86 -40.84 26.14
CA GLY A 130 -13.80 -39.90 25.03
C GLY A 130 -13.82 -38.47 25.54
N ILE A 131 -13.04 -37.58 24.95
CA ILE A 131 -13.19 -36.13 25.15
C ILE A 131 -13.82 -35.57 23.88
N ARG A 132 -14.95 -34.88 24.04
CA ARG A 132 -15.61 -34.11 22.98
C ARG A 132 -15.27 -32.65 23.15
N ILE A 133 -14.75 -32.05 22.10
CA ILE A 133 -14.48 -30.61 22.05
C ILE A 133 -15.55 -29.96 21.17
N ARG A 134 -16.35 -29.05 21.72
CA ARG A 134 -17.30 -28.21 20.97
C ARG A 134 -16.82 -26.78 20.98
N GLN A 135 -16.79 -26.14 19.82
CA GLN A 135 -16.49 -24.71 19.73
C GLN A 135 -17.76 -23.98 19.33
N THR A 136 -18.28 -23.12 20.21
CA THR A 136 -19.48 -22.32 19.96
C THR A 136 -19.09 -20.88 19.64
N TYR A 137 -19.67 -20.30 18.60
CA TYR A 137 -19.41 -18.91 18.19
C TYR A 137 -20.63 -18.06 18.53
N ASP A 138 -20.54 -17.26 19.59
CA ASP A 138 -21.61 -16.33 19.97
C ASP A 138 -21.42 -15.00 19.22
N THR A 139 -21.87 -14.94 17.97
CA THR A 139 -21.85 -13.68 17.21
C THR A 139 -23.19 -13.48 16.52
N SER A 140 -23.89 -12.40 16.88
CA SER A 140 -25.08 -11.97 16.14
C SER A 140 -24.67 -11.31 14.83
N TYR A 141 -25.45 -11.49 13.77
CA TYR A 141 -25.20 -10.84 12.48
C TYR A 141 -25.13 -9.31 12.61
N GLY A 142 -25.93 -8.71 13.49
CA GLY A 142 -25.90 -7.26 13.75
C GLY A 142 -24.56 -6.79 14.33
N LEU A 143 -23.98 -7.54 15.26
CA LEU A 143 -22.67 -7.21 15.83
C LEU A 143 -21.54 -7.42 14.81
N GLN A 144 -21.61 -8.47 13.99
CA GLN A 144 -20.65 -8.68 12.90
C GLN A 144 -20.72 -7.55 11.87
N PHE A 145 -21.92 -7.13 11.49
CA PHE A 145 -22.12 -5.99 10.59
C PHE A 145 -21.55 -4.69 11.16
N LEU A 146 -21.81 -4.41 12.44
CA LEU A 146 -21.26 -3.26 13.14
C LEU A 146 -19.72 -3.26 13.15
N ARG A 147 -19.11 -4.40 13.49
CA ARG A 147 -17.65 -4.58 13.45
C ARG A 147 -17.09 -4.45 12.04
N ALA A 148 -17.80 -4.94 11.02
CA ALA A 148 -17.40 -4.77 9.63
C ALA A 148 -17.38 -3.29 9.22
N ILE A 149 -18.37 -2.49 9.67
CA ILE A 149 -18.36 -1.04 9.48
C ILE A 149 -17.14 -0.43 10.16
N TYR A 150 -16.89 -0.73 11.44
CA TYR A 150 -15.72 -0.21 12.17
C TYR A 150 -14.42 -0.53 11.47
N SER A 151 -14.26 -1.77 11.01
CA SER A 151 -13.10 -2.22 10.24
C SER A 151 -12.97 -1.48 8.92
N LEU A 152 -14.06 -1.22 8.20
CA LEU A 152 -14.01 -0.46 6.95
C LEU A 152 -13.43 0.95 7.16
N ILE A 153 -13.85 1.64 8.22
CA ILE A 153 -13.34 2.98 8.55
C ILE A 153 -11.88 2.89 9.02
N ALA A 154 -11.52 1.86 9.78
CA ALA A 154 -10.13 1.60 10.13
C ALA A 154 -9.27 1.36 8.88
N VAL A 155 -9.75 0.60 7.89
CA VAL A 155 -9.04 0.40 6.62
C VAL A 155 -8.88 1.73 5.87
N PHE A 156 -9.88 2.61 5.87
CA PHE A 156 -9.75 3.95 5.29
C PHE A 156 -8.63 4.77 5.97
N VAL A 157 -8.60 4.82 7.31
CA VAL A 157 -7.50 5.45 8.07
C VAL A 157 -6.15 4.80 7.75
N GLY A 158 -6.13 3.48 7.54
CA GLY A 158 -4.91 2.76 7.18
C GLY A 158 -4.44 3.09 5.77
N GLY A 159 -5.37 3.25 4.84
CA GLY A 159 -5.11 3.79 3.50
C GLY A 159 -4.50 5.19 3.57
N PHE A 160 -5.06 6.09 4.38
CA PHE A 160 -4.49 7.41 4.62
C PHE A 160 -3.04 7.34 5.12
N LEU A 161 -2.76 6.54 6.15
CA LEU A 161 -1.40 6.39 6.72
C LEU A 161 -0.42 5.79 5.70
N PHE A 162 -0.88 4.86 4.86
CA PHE A 162 -0.09 4.28 3.79
C PHE A 162 0.28 5.33 2.73
N ILE A 163 -0.69 6.13 2.28
CA ILE A 163 -0.48 7.22 1.32
C ILE A 163 0.47 8.27 1.89
N LEU A 164 0.26 8.66 3.16
CA LEU A 164 1.16 9.54 3.89
C LEU A 164 2.60 9.01 3.88
N GLY A 165 2.78 7.71 4.13
CA GLY A 165 4.09 7.05 4.07
C GLY A 165 4.74 7.10 2.68
N ILE A 166 3.98 6.87 1.60
CA ILE A 166 4.48 6.98 0.23
C ILE A 166 4.90 8.42 -0.09
N CYS A 167 4.06 9.41 0.25
CA CYS A 167 4.36 10.82 0.00
C CYS A 167 5.59 11.30 0.78
N ILE A 168 5.77 10.88 2.04
CA ILE A 168 7.00 11.16 2.80
C ILE A 168 8.24 10.62 2.07
N LEU A 169 8.18 9.39 1.53
CA LEU A 169 9.28 8.83 0.76
C LEU A 169 9.52 9.60 -0.54
N LEU A 170 8.46 9.96 -1.29
CA LEU A 170 8.60 10.77 -2.50
C LEU A 170 9.31 12.10 -2.19
N PHE A 171 8.84 12.84 -1.18
CA PHE A 171 9.42 14.13 -0.81
C PHE A 171 10.89 14.01 -0.40
N LEU A 172 11.26 12.91 0.26
CA LEU A 172 12.64 12.61 0.59
C LEU A 172 13.50 12.43 -0.67
N PHE A 173 12.98 11.77 -1.71
CA PHE A 173 13.69 11.58 -2.97
C PHE A 173 13.77 12.87 -3.81
N ILE A 174 12.73 13.71 -3.79
CA ILE A 174 12.77 15.04 -4.40
C ILE A 174 13.85 15.90 -3.72
N ASP A 175 13.94 15.86 -2.39
CA ASP A 175 15.00 16.55 -1.64
C ASP A 175 16.38 15.95 -1.99
N LEU A 176 16.52 14.62 -2.05
CA LEU A 176 17.78 13.97 -2.45
C LEU A 176 18.26 14.44 -3.83
N ALA A 177 17.33 14.52 -4.80
CA ALA A 177 17.63 14.97 -6.15
C ALA A 177 17.99 16.46 -6.20
N THR A 178 17.40 17.26 -5.32
CA THR A 178 17.72 18.68 -5.14
C THR A 178 19.10 18.88 -4.52
N GLN A 179 19.46 18.11 -3.49
CA GLN A 179 20.78 18.17 -2.84
C GLN A 179 21.92 17.73 -3.77
N LEU A 180 21.63 16.86 -4.74
CA LEU A 180 22.57 16.45 -5.80
C LEU A 180 22.83 17.55 -6.85
N GLY A 181 22.17 18.71 -6.74
CA GLY A 181 22.31 19.80 -7.70
C GLY A 181 21.71 19.48 -9.07
N ILE A 182 20.85 18.47 -9.16
CA ILE A 182 20.24 18.10 -10.44
C ILE A 182 19.07 19.04 -10.79
N THR A 183 18.38 19.58 -9.78
CA THR A 183 17.24 20.50 -9.97
C THR A 183 17.61 21.97 -9.97
N SER A 184 18.77 22.33 -9.42
CA SER A 184 19.21 23.72 -9.36
C SER A 184 20.71 23.77 -9.56
N ASN A 185 21.19 24.78 -10.30
CA ASN A 185 22.62 25.08 -10.45
C ASN A 185 23.30 25.50 -9.13
N GLN A 186 22.71 25.19 -7.96
CA GLN A 186 23.31 25.40 -6.66
C GLN A 186 24.41 24.36 -6.40
N SER A 187 25.37 24.73 -5.58
CA SER A 187 26.46 23.85 -5.16
C SER A 187 25.91 22.61 -4.45
N VAL A 188 26.36 21.43 -4.90
CA VAL A 188 26.04 20.13 -4.28
C VAL A 188 26.41 20.16 -2.79
N SER A 189 25.44 19.90 -1.92
CA SER A 189 25.67 19.75 -0.49
C SER A 189 25.87 18.27 -0.17
N GLU A 190 27.12 17.82 -0.19
CA GLU A 190 27.47 16.41 0.09
C GLU A 190 26.94 15.94 1.46
N ALA A 191 26.98 16.82 2.47
CA ALA A 191 26.48 16.53 3.80
C ALA A 191 24.95 16.39 3.83
N GLY A 192 24.23 17.27 3.13
CA GLY A 192 22.77 17.20 3.02
C GLY A 192 22.34 15.91 2.31
N PHE A 193 22.98 15.59 1.18
CA PHE A 193 22.75 14.35 0.45
C PHE A 193 22.97 13.11 1.32
N LEU A 194 24.10 13.03 2.02
CA LEU A 194 24.42 11.88 2.88
C LEU A 194 23.40 11.75 4.04
N ALA A 195 23.00 12.86 4.66
CA ALA A 195 22.02 12.82 5.74
C ALA A 195 20.64 12.37 5.27
N VAL A 196 20.19 12.80 4.09
CA VAL A 196 18.94 12.34 3.48
C VAL A 196 19.02 10.85 3.15
N LEU A 197 20.12 10.39 2.56
CA LEU A 197 20.36 8.97 2.25
C LEU A 197 20.32 8.08 3.51
N LEU A 198 20.95 8.54 4.59
CA LEU A 198 20.97 7.82 5.88
C LEU A 198 19.59 7.79 6.57
N SER A 199 18.68 8.69 6.23
CA SER A 199 17.32 8.72 6.78
C SER A 199 16.41 7.63 6.20
N ILE A 200 16.67 7.18 4.96
CA ILE A 200 15.80 6.24 4.21
C ILE A 200 15.55 4.95 4.99
N PRO A 201 16.57 4.23 5.51
CA PRO A 201 16.33 2.96 6.20
C PRO A 201 15.47 3.13 7.45
N VAL A 202 15.67 4.20 8.21
CA VAL A 202 14.90 4.49 9.43
C VAL A 202 13.47 4.84 9.09
N LEU A 203 13.24 5.67 8.07
CA LEU A 203 11.88 5.99 7.61
C LEU A 203 11.15 4.76 7.11
N VAL A 204 11.77 3.96 6.23
CA VAL A 204 11.18 2.70 5.72
C VAL A 204 10.81 1.78 6.87
N TYR A 205 11.72 1.59 7.83
CA TYR A 205 11.46 0.74 8.99
C TYR A 205 10.33 1.31 9.87
N SER A 206 10.33 2.63 10.13
CA SER A 206 9.33 3.29 10.96
C SER A 206 7.93 3.31 10.33
N LEU A 207 7.84 3.58 9.03
CA LEU A 207 6.60 3.51 8.26
C LEU A 207 6.06 2.08 8.22
N ALA A 208 6.92 1.09 8.01
CA ALA A 208 6.53 -0.31 8.05
C ALA A 208 6.00 -0.75 9.42
N MET A 209 6.61 -0.23 10.51
CA MET A 209 6.15 -0.47 11.87
C MET A 209 4.78 0.17 12.14
N GLY A 210 4.58 1.42 11.72
CA GLY A 210 3.28 2.09 11.78
C GLY A 210 2.19 1.32 11.05
N MET A 211 2.46 0.88 9.82
CA MET A 211 1.53 0.08 9.03
C MET A 211 1.28 -1.32 9.61
N THR A 212 2.26 -1.90 10.29
CA THR A 212 2.08 -3.16 11.04
C THR A 212 1.10 -2.99 12.19
N LEU A 213 1.25 -1.92 12.99
CA LEU A 213 0.30 -1.58 14.04
C LEU A 213 -1.08 -1.30 13.47
N MET A 214 -1.16 -0.61 12.34
CA MET A 214 -2.42 -0.34 11.67
C MET A 214 -3.12 -1.61 11.18
N THR A 215 -2.36 -2.54 10.58
CA THR A 215 -2.89 -3.84 10.16
C THR A 215 -3.45 -4.61 11.35
N ARG A 216 -2.70 -4.63 12.46
CA ARG A 216 -3.15 -5.28 13.70
C ARG A 216 -4.37 -4.57 14.30
N PHE A 217 -4.44 -3.26 14.25
CA PHE A 217 -5.61 -2.49 14.70
C PHE A 217 -6.87 -2.80 13.87
N VAL A 218 -6.76 -2.91 12.54
CA VAL A 218 -7.88 -3.29 11.67
C VAL A 218 -8.35 -4.72 12.00
N VAL A 219 -7.42 -5.66 12.15
CA VAL A 219 -7.71 -7.06 12.51
C VAL A 219 -8.35 -7.14 13.89
N ASP A 220 -7.79 -6.42 14.87
CA ASP A 220 -8.32 -6.36 16.23
C ASP A 220 -9.75 -5.79 16.22
N THR A 221 -10.00 -4.70 15.50
CA THR A 221 -11.32 -4.09 15.34
C THR A 221 -12.33 -5.08 14.73
N PHE A 222 -11.93 -5.84 13.71
CA PHE A 222 -12.81 -6.81 13.06
C PHE A 222 -13.26 -7.92 14.01
N TYR A 223 -12.34 -8.39 14.85
CA TYR A 223 -12.61 -9.42 15.85
C TYR A 223 -13.17 -8.87 17.18
N GLY A 224 -13.53 -7.58 17.25
CA GLY A 224 -14.12 -6.98 18.44
C GLY A 224 -13.10 -6.65 19.52
N HIS A 225 -11.93 -6.16 19.14
CA HIS A 225 -10.89 -5.69 20.07
C HIS A 225 -10.36 -6.73 21.09
N PRO A 226 -10.13 -8.00 20.72
CA PRO A 226 -9.65 -9.01 21.65
C PRO A 226 -8.33 -8.62 22.32
N PHE A 227 -7.47 -7.87 21.64
CA PHE A 227 -6.21 -7.40 22.20
C PHE A 227 -6.40 -6.27 23.20
N LEU A 228 -7.22 -5.24 22.91
CA LEU A 228 -7.45 -4.16 23.88
C LEU A 228 -8.09 -4.67 25.18
N ARG A 229 -8.92 -5.71 25.10
CA ARG A 229 -9.50 -6.39 26.28
C ARG A 229 -8.43 -7.01 27.19
N THR A 230 -7.25 -7.31 26.65
CA THR A 230 -6.14 -7.86 27.45
C THR A 230 -5.61 -6.86 28.48
N PHE A 231 -5.85 -5.56 28.27
CA PHE A 231 -5.42 -4.48 29.14
C PHE A 231 -6.28 -4.32 30.41
N GLY A 232 -7.14 -5.29 30.71
CA GLY A 232 -7.99 -5.29 31.90
C GLY A 232 -9.28 -4.50 31.73
N LEU A 233 -9.55 -4.00 30.53
CA LEU A 233 -10.85 -3.44 30.18
C LEU A 233 -11.79 -4.60 29.88
N ASP A 234 -12.94 -4.63 30.57
CA ASP A 234 -13.95 -5.64 30.34
C ASP A 234 -14.57 -5.48 28.94
N LEU A 235 -15.20 -6.57 28.48
CA LEU A 235 -15.85 -6.67 27.18
C LEU A 235 -16.80 -5.48 26.91
N VAL A 236 -17.61 -5.13 27.91
CA VAL A 236 -18.65 -4.11 27.79
C VAL A 236 -18.02 -2.72 27.67
N THR A 237 -17.06 -2.40 28.54
CA THR A 237 -16.33 -1.12 28.46
C THR A 237 -15.63 -0.93 27.12
N MET A 238 -14.96 -1.97 26.60
CA MET A 238 -14.30 -1.87 25.29
C MET A 238 -15.28 -1.63 24.14
N ASP A 239 -16.40 -2.35 24.11
CA ASP A 239 -17.41 -2.19 23.07
C ASP A 239 -18.07 -0.79 23.18
N TRP A 240 -18.23 -0.24 24.38
CA TRP A 240 -18.68 1.16 24.58
C TRP A 240 -17.66 2.18 24.12
N ILE A 241 -16.37 2.01 24.42
CA ILE A 241 -15.31 2.91 23.92
C ILE A 241 -15.29 2.89 22.39
N ALA A 242 -15.33 1.69 21.79
CA ALA A 242 -15.40 1.54 20.34
C ALA A 242 -16.66 2.21 19.76
N PHE A 243 -17.84 1.99 20.35
CA PHE A 243 -19.07 2.67 19.95
C PHE A 243 -18.95 4.20 20.05
N VAL A 244 -18.35 4.72 21.13
CA VAL A 244 -18.18 6.16 21.31
C VAL A 244 -17.29 6.75 20.23
N MET A 245 -16.13 6.13 19.99
CA MET A 245 -15.15 6.61 19.03
C MET A 245 -15.61 6.43 17.57
N TYR A 246 -16.21 5.31 17.22
CA TYR A 246 -16.64 5.02 15.84
C TYR A 246 -18.00 5.59 15.48
N LEU A 247 -18.93 5.77 16.42
CA LEU A 247 -20.31 6.18 16.08
C LEU A 247 -20.81 7.37 16.89
N CYS A 248 -20.70 7.35 18.21
CA CYS A 248 -21.32 8.39 19.04
C CYS A 248 -20.75 9.78 18.74
N ILE A 249 -19.42 9.94 18.76
CA ILE A 249 -18.77 11.24 18.50
C ILE A 249 -19.11 11.77 17.09
N PRO A 250 -18.96 10.98 16.01
CA PRO A 250 -19.34 11.44 14.66
C PRO A 250 -20.83 11.74 14.52
N LEU A 251 -21.70 10.93 15.14
CA LEU A 251 -23.14 11.12 15.11
C LEU A 251 -23.56 12.40 15.84
N VAL A 252 -22.95 12.70 17.00
CA VAL A 252 -23.19 13.95 17.72
C VAL A 252 -22.72 15.15 16.89
N ALA A 253 -21.58 15.06 16.22
CA ALA A 253 -21.12 16.11 15.29
C ALA A 253 -22.09 16.29 14.11
N MET A 254 -22.61 15.20 13.56
CA MET A 254 -23.62 15.24 12.49
C MET A 254 -24.92 15.89 12.96
N ILE A 255 -25.45 15.48 14.11
CA ILE A 255 -26.65 16.06 14.69
C ILE A 255 -26.44 17.56 14.98
N GLY A 256 -25.31 17.92 15.58
CA GLY A 256 -24.97 19.32 15.87
C GLY A 256 -24.87 20.19 14.61
N THR A 257 -24.18 19.72 13.57
CA THR A 257 -24.04 20.45 12.31
C THR A 257 -25.37 20.57 11.55
N LEU A 258 -26.23 19.55 11.61
CA LEU A 258 -27.61 19.62 11.08
C LEU A 258 -28.46 20.63 11.84
N PHE A 259 -28.40 20.67 13.18
CA PHE A 259 -29.10 21.69 13.98
C PHE A 259 -28.61 23.11 13.68
N MET A 260 -27.33 23.26 13.35
CA MET A 260 -26.73 24.53 12.91
C MET A 260 -27.02 24.88 11.44
N GLN A 261 -27.74 24.02 10.70
CA GLN A 261 -28.05 24.19 9.28
C GLN A 261 -26.80 24.42 8.41
N LYS A 262 -25.70 23.76 8.75
CA LYS A 262 -24.46 23.81 7.96
C LYS A 262 -24.65 23.05 6.65
N THR A 263 -24.27 23.65 5.51
CA THR A 263 -24.38 23.02 4.19
C THR A 263 -23.41 21.86 4.00
N ASP A 264 -22.31 21.89 4.74
CA ASP A 264 -21.18 20.95 4.77
C ASP A 264 -21.26 19.97 5.95
N TRP A 265 -22.45 19.75 6.53
CA TRP A 265 -22.67 18.87 7.67
C TRP A 265 -22.03 17.48 7.50
N TRP A 266 -22.13 16.90 6.29
CA TRP A 266 -21.59 15.58 5.98
C TRP A 266 -20.06 15.55 5.98
N GLU A 267 -19.43 16.58 5.44
CA GLU A 267 -17.98 16.74 5.40
C GLU A 267 -17.39 16.87 6.81
N ILE A 268 -17.97 17.74 7.65
CA ILE A 268 -17.56 17.92 9.05
C ILE A 268 -17.73 16.62 9.84
N SER A 269 -18.83 15.89 9.61
CA SER A 269 -19.11 14.61 10.28
C SER A 269 -18.09 13.54 9.92
N LEU A 270 -17.77 13.40 8.63
CA LEU A 270 -16.75 12.48 8.14
C LEU A 270 -15.35 12.84 8.63
N LEU A 271 -15.02 14.12 8.70
CA LEU A 271 -13.73 14.57 9.23
C LEU A 271 -13.62 14.25 10.72
N THR A 272 -14.69 14.48 11.48
CA THR A 272 -14.80 14.09 12.89
C THR A 272 -14.65 12.57 13.04
N TRP A 273 -15.27 11.79 12.15
CA TRP A 273 -15.14 10.34 12.12
C TRP A 273 -13.70 9.88 11.91
N PHE A 274 -13.06 10.42 10.88
CA PHE A 274 -11.66 10.15 10.58
C PHE A 274 -10.75 10.50 11.76
N CYS A 275 -10.86 11.70 12.33
CA CYS A 275 -10.05 12.13 13.46
C CYS A 275 -10.28 11.27 14.71
N SER A 276 -11.52 10.91 15.01
CA SER A 276 -11.86 10.05 16.15
C SER A 276 -11.20 8.67 16.03
N VAL A 277 -11.31 8.03 14.86
CA VAL A 277 -10.69 6.71 14.63
C VAL A 277 -9.16 6.80 14.61
N LEU A 278 -8.59 7.89 14.06
CA LEU A 278 -7.14 8.13 14.10
C LEU A 278 -6.62 8.30 15.53
N ILE A 279 -7.35 9.01 16.40
CA ILE A 279 -7.03 9.14 17.83
C ILE A 279 -7.12 7.76 18.51
N PHE A 280 -8.16 6.98 18.22
CA PHE A 280 -8.33 5.65 18.79
C PHE A 280 -7.20 4.70 18.37
N TRP A 281 -6.76 4.76 17.10
CA TRP A 281 -5.56 4.05 16.63
C TRP A 281 -4.28 4.53 17.33
N GLY A 282 -4.13 5.84 17.56
CA GLY A 282 -3.00 6.41 18.29
C GLY A 282 -2.93 5.91 19.74
N ALA A 283 -4.08 5.83 20.41
CA ALA A 283 -4.20 5.25 21.75
C ALA A 283 -3.88 3.75 21.74
N PHE A 284 -4.45 2.98 20.80
CA PHE A 284 -4.12 1.57 20.59
C PHE A 284 -2.61 1.35 20.43
N SER A 285 -1.98 2.11 19.53
CA SER A 285 -0.55 2.02 19.23
C SER A 285 0.33 2.37 20.43
N SER A 286 -0.06 3.40 21.20
CA SER A 286 0.62 3.78 22.43
C SER A 286 0.50 2.70 23.50
N CYS A 287 -0.68 2.08 23.65
CA CYS A 287 -0.86 0.95 24.56
C CYS A 287 0.00 -0.24 24.13
N VAL A 288 -0.03 -0.65 22.86
CA VAL A 288 0.84 -1.72 22.34
C VAL A 288 2.29 -1.45 22.71
N LEU A 289 2.80 -0.25 22.40
CA LEU A 289 4.20 0.10 22.66
C LEU A 289 4.52 0.07 24.15
N TRP A 290 3.66 0.66 24.99
CA TRP A 290 3.84 0.68 26.44
C TRP A 290 3.96 -0.74 27.00
N TYR A 291 3.06 -1.63 26.58
CA TYR A 291 3.07 -3.02 27.03
C TYR A 291 4.24 -3.81 26.47
N GLU A 292 4.63 -3.62 25.21
CA GLU A 292 5.85 -4.23 24.68
C GLU A 292 7.07 -3.83 25.52
N VAL A 293 7.23 -2.53 25.80
CA VAL A 293 8.34 -2.02 26.61
C VAL A 293 8.29 -2.59 28.03
N LYS A 294 7.12 -2.50 28.70
CA LYS A 294 6.97 -2.98 30.06
C LYS A 294 7.30 -4.47 30.16
N GLU A 295 6.72 -5.30 29.29
CA GLU A 295 6.94 -6.74 29.35
C GLU A 295 8.38 -7.13 28.99
N CYS A 296 9.08 -6.36 28.14
CA CYS A 296 10.53 -6.54 27.96
C CYS A 296 11.29 -6.32 29.27
N LEU A 297 10.93 -5.29 30.03
CA LEU A 297 11.58 -4.95 31.29
C LEU A 297 11.24 -5.91 32.41
N ASP A 298 10.06 -6.52 32.38
CA ASP A 298 9.71 -7.58 33.31
C ASP A 298 10.46 -8.86 32.93
N LEU A 299 10.55 -9.21 31.64
CA LEU A 299 11.29 -10.39 31.17
C LEU A 299 12.80 -10.33 31.41
N ILE A 300 13.44 -9.16 31.36
CA ILE A 300 14.89 -9.12 31.52
C ILE A 300 15.33 -9.52 32.94
N VAL A 301 14.46 -9.28 33.94
CA VAL A 301 14.66 -9.73 35.32
C VAL A 301 14.69 -11.25 35.40
N ASP A 302 13.88 -11.91 34.58
CA ASP A 302 13.81 -13.37 34.46
C ASP A 302 15.01 -13.97 33.68
N VAL A 303 15.69 -13.17 32.85
CA VAL A 303 16.83 -13.59 32.03
C VAL A 303 18.17 -13.44 32.76
N GLU A 304 18.30 -12.37 33.55
CA GLU A 304 19.54 -12.02 34.25
C GLU A 304 19.36 -12.23 35.77
N ASP A 305 19.99 -13.28 36.31
CA ASP A 305 19.92 -13.63 37.74
C ASP A 305 20.41 -12.50 38.67
N ASP A 306 21.18 -11.53 38.17
CA ASP A 306 21.68 -10.37 38.93
C ASP A 306 20.67 -9.21 39.01
N LEU A 307 19.53 -9.28 38.30
CA LEU A 307 18.48 -8.26 38.35
C LEU A 307 17.34 -8.69 39.27
N THR A 308 16.80 -7.70 39.98
CA THR A 308 15.64 -7.84 40.86
C THR A 308 14.48 -6.99 40.36
N GLU A 309 13.25 -7.29 40.81
CA GLU A 309 12.07 -6.50 40.46
C GLU A 309 12.20 -5.03 40.92
N ASP A 310 12.93 -4.77 42.02
CA ASP A 310 13.12 -3.44 42.60
C ASP A 310 14.21 -2.60 41.90
N ASP A 311 14.97 -3.18 40.97
CA ASP A 311 16.02 -2.44 40.27
C ASP A 311 15.48 -1.30 39.43
N ASN A 312 16.24 -0.21 39.39
CA ASN A 312 15.87 0.99 38.65
C ASN A 312 15.61 0.67 37.16
N TRP A 313 14.50 1.16 36.62
CA TRP A 313 14.08 0.95 35.24
C TRP A 313 15.17 1.28 34.21
N SER A 314 16.04 2.26 34.50
CA SER A 314 17.16 2.63 33.63
C SER A 314 18.20 1.52 33.50
N VAL A 315 18.45 0.75 34.57
CA VAL A 315 19.35 -0.41 34.56
C VAL A 315 18.72 -1.54 33.74
N LYS A 316 17.43 -1.83 33.96
CA LYS A 316 16.68 -2.84 33.20
C LYS A 316 16.65 -2.51 31.71
N ILE A 317 16.38 -1.25 31.33
CA ILE A 317 16.42 -0.80 29.93
C ILE A 317 17.82 -1.01 29.36
N ARG A 318 18.86 -0.56 30.07
CA ARG A 318 20.24 -0.66 29.61
C ARG A 318 20.61 -2.12 29.31
N ARG A 319 20.27 -3.05 30.22
CA ARG A 319 20.53 -4.50 30.05
C ARG A 319 19.71 -5.09 28.92
N THR A 320 18.43 -4.76 28.85
CA THR A 320 17.51 -5.19 27.77
C THR A 320 18.01 -4.80 26.39
N ILE A 321 18.41 -3.53 26.21
CA ILE A 321 18.90 -3.02 24.92
C ILE A 321 20.18 -3.74 24.50
N VAL A 322 21.14 -3.89 25.43
CA VAL A 322 22.39 -4.61 25.15
C VAL A 322 22.09 -6.05 24.78
N HIS A 323 21.28 -6.75 25.57
CA HIS A 323 20.95 -8.15 25.34
C HIS A 323 20.23 -8.37 24.00
N GLY A 324 19.24 -7.52 23.68
CA GLY A 324 18.52 -7.55 22.41
C GLY A 324 19.46 -7.34 21.22
N MET A 325 20.39 -6.39 21.31
CA MET A 325 21.37 -6.12 20.26
C MET A 325 22.46 -7.19 20.16
N THR A 326 22.94 -7.72 21.29
CA THR A 326 23.85 -8.87 21.34
C THR A 326 23.24 -10.04 20.59
N THR A 327 21.95 -10.32 20.81
CA THR A 327 21.24 -11.39 20.10
C THR A 327 21.12 -11.17 18.59
N ARG A 328 20.94 -9.93 18.14
CA ARG A 328 20.87 -9.59 16.71
C ARG A 328 22.22 -9.64 16.00
N LEU A 329 23.27 -9.21 16.68
CA LEU A 329 24.64 -9.19 16.17
C LEU A 329 25.33 -10.55 16.30
N SER A 330 24.78 -11.47 17.08
CA SER A 330 25.28 -12.83 17.25
C SER A 330 25.28 -13.62 15.94
N GLY A 331 26.35 -14.39 15.71
CA GLY A 331 26.38 -15.41 14.68
C GLY A 331 25.41 -16.54 15.02
N THR A 332 24.54 -16.88 14.08
CA THR A 332 23.56 -17.95 14.22
C THR A 332 23.75 -19.03 13.16
N LYS A 333 23.48 -20.28 13.54
CA LYS A 333 23.55 -21.46 12.70
C LYS A 333 22.20 -22.18 12.77
N LEU A 334 21.58 -22.39 11.62
CA LEU A 334 20.34 -23.15 11.49
C LEU A 334 20.69 -24.62 11.28
N LEU A 335 20.56 -25.43 12.32
CA LEU A 335 20.70 -26.88 12.23
C LEU A 335 19.38 -27.50 11.84
N TYR A 336 19.43 -28.32 10.80
CA TYR A 336 18.30 -29.10 10.34
C TYR A 336 18.33 -30.45 11.02
N ARG A 337 17.28 -30.80 11.79
CA ARG A 337 17.19 -32.09 12.47
C ARG A 337 16.18 -32.98 11.76
N LYS A 338 16.58 -34.22 11.55
CA LYS A 338 15.75 -35.29 10.99
C LYS A 338 15.65 -36.39 12.03
N SER A 339 14.55 -36.46 12.77
CA SER A 339 14.32 -37.55 13.72
C SER A 339 13.53 -38.67 13.04
N LEU A 340 14.07 -39.91 13.11
CA LEU A 340 13.52 -41.09 12.42
C LEU A 340 12.63 -41.98 13.29
N ASN A 341 12.62 -41.80 14.62
CA ASN A 341 11.72 -42.48 15.56
C ASN A 341 11.62 -41.66 16.86
N ALA A 342 10.42 -41.52 17.42
CA ALA A 342 10.22 -40.83 18.70
C ALA A 342 10.55 -41.73 19.91
N ASP A 343 10.52 -43.05 19.74
CA ASP A 343 10.61 -44.03 20.84
C ASP A 343 12.05 -44.50 21.16
N ASP A 344 12.98 -44.41 20.20
CA ASP A 344 14.37 -44.73 20.47
C ASP A 344 15.04 -43.49 21.07
N GLY A 345 15.15 -43.44 22.41
CA GLY A 345 15.80 -42.35 23.16
C GLY A 345 17.25 -42.04 22.76
N ASN A 346 17.82 -42.80 21.82
CA ASN A 346 19.06 -42.49 21.12
C ASN A 346 18.75 -41.76 19.81
N VAL A 347 18.45 -40.46 19.92
CA VAL A 347 18.45 -39.56 18.77
C VAL A 347 19.90 -39.40 18.31
N GLU A 348 20.34 -40.25 17.38
CA GLU A 348 21.60 -40.04 16.68
C GLU A 348 21.48 -38.74 15.87
N ASP A 349 22.12 -37.68 16.38
CA ASP A 349 22.38 -36.47 15.62
C ASP A 349 23.41 -36.77 14.54
N THR A 350 23.00 -37.50 13.51
CA THR A 350 23.77 -37.57 12.27
C THR A 350 23.75 -36.18 11.65
N LEU A 351 24.72 -35.35 12.04
CA LEU A 351 25.18 -34.16 11.35
C LEU A 351 25.71 -34.61 9.98
N ASP A 352 24.81 -34.91 9.06
CA ASP A 352 25.17 -35.23 7.69
C ASP A 352 25.81 -33.97 7.08
N GLY A 353 27.14 -33.94 7.03
CA GLY A 353 27.95 -32.79 6.62
C GLY A 353 27.69 -32.29 5.19
N LYS A 354 26.80 -32.96 4.44
CA LYS A 354 26.34 -32.55 3.12
C LYS A 354 25.25 -31.48 3.14
N ASN A 355 24.55 -31.28 4.27
CA ASN A 355 23.54 -30.23 4.37
C ASN A 355 24.22 -28.89 4.71
N ARG A 356 24.59 -28.13 3.67
CA ARG A 356 25.07 -26.74 3.86
C ARG A 356 23.99 -25.93 4.56
N HIS A 357 24.24 -25.60 5.82
CA HIS A 357 23.36 -24.77 6.61
C HIS A 357 23.40 -23.33 6.10
N PRO A 358 22.25 -22.65 5.93
CA PRO A 358 22.27 -21.22 5.69
C PRO A 358 22.85 -20.54 6.95
N GLU A 359 24.04 -19.99 6.81
CA GLU A 359 24.69 -19.19 7.84
C GLU A 359 24.20 -17.75 7.72
N GLY A 360 23.89 -17.13 8.86
CA GLY A 360 23.56 -15.71 8.89
C GLY A 360 24.75 -14.85 8.46
N LEU A 361 24.49 -13.62 8.00
CA LEU A 361 25.52 -12.66 7.60
C LEU A 361 26.56 -12.44 8.73
N TRP A 362 26.09 -12.29 9.97
CA TRP A 362 26.96 -12.15 11.14
C TRP A 362 27.82 -13.37 11.39
N THR A 363 27.32 -14.58 11.14
CA THR A 363 28.12 -15.81 11.25
C THR A 363 29.30 -15.77 10.26
N LEU A 364 29.05 -15.35 9.02
CA LEU A 364 30.09 -15.18 8.01
C LEU A 364 31.12 -14.11 8.43
N LEU A 365 30.65 -12.98 8.97
CA LEU A 365 31.54 -11.91 9.47
C LEU A 365 32.37 -12.38 10.66
N THR A 366 31.78 -13.09 11.63
CA THR A 366 32.48 -13.57 12.82
C THR A 366 33.57 -14.60 12.52
N LYS A 367 33.49 -15.31 11.38
CA LYS A 367 34.57 -16.21 10.93
C LYS A 367 35.82 -15.46 10.47
N TRP A 368 35.74 -14.15 10.25
CA TRP A 368 36.89 -13.37 9.83
C TRP A 368 37.85 -13.14 11.01
N LYS A 369 39.08 -13.66 10.87
CA LYS A 369 40.10 -13.68 11.93
C LYS A 369 40.34 -12.33 12.63
N TYR A 370 40.22 -11.21 11.91
CA TYR A 370 40.42 -9.87 12.46
C TYR A 370 39.30 -9.41 13.40
N LEU A 371 38.11 -10.01 13.34
CA LEU A 371 36.97 -9.68 14.21
C LEU A 371 36.91 -10.58 15.46
N SER A 372 37.87 -11.48 15.65
CA SER A 372 37.92 -12.41 16.79
C SER A 372 38.03 -11.73 18.16
N CYS A 373 38.50 -10.48 18.24
CA CYS A 373 38.49 -9.73 19.49
C CYS A 373 37.12 -9.10 19.81
N LEU A 374 36.25 -8.95 18.80
CA LEU A 374 34.93 -8.35 18.95
C LEU A 374 33.85 -9.39 19.23
N PHE A 375 34.09 -10.66 18.91
CA PHE A 375 33.16 -11.76 19.08
C PHE A 375 33.81 -12.92 19.82
N SER A 376 33.09 -13.50 20.78
CA SER A 376 33.46 -14.72 21.47
C SER A 376 32.65 -15.91 20.95
N GLU A 377 33.32 -17.05 20.77
CA GLU A 377 32.67 -18.31 20.40
C GLU A 377 31.88 -18.85 21.60
N VAL A 378 30.65 -19.31 21.34
CA VAL A 378 29.76 -19.89 22.33
C VAL A 378 29.88 -21.41 22.22
N ASP A 379 30.66 -22.00 23.12
CA ASP A 379 30.85 -23.46 23.20
C ASP A 379 30.35 -24.00 24.56
N PRO A 380 29.33 -24.87 24.58
CA PRO A 380 28.57 -25.37 23.42
C PRO A 380 27.61 -24.32 22.84
N PRO A 381 27.25 -24.41 21.53
CA PRO A 381 26.30 -23.50 20.90
C PRO A 381 24.96 -23.43 21.66
N LYS A 382 24.49 -22.21 21.97
CA LYS A 382 23.24 -21.98 22.72
C LYS A 382 22.03 -22.06 21.78
N ARG A 383 21.04 -22.90 22.08
CA ARG A 383 19.80 -22.97 21.28
C ARG A 383 19.00 -21.66 21.39
N ILE A 384 18.50 -21.17 20.27
CA ILE A 384 17.52 -20.09 20.16
C ILE A 384 16.20 -20.73 19.74
N TYR A 385 15.15 -20.50 20.51
CA TYR A 385 13.81 -20.97 20.22
C TYR A 385 13.10 -19.99 19.30
N SER A 386 12.23 -20.49 18.44
CA SER A 386 11.28 -19.64 17.71
C SER A 386 10.13 -19.21 18.61
N LEU A 387 9.48 -18.09 18.28
CA LEU A 387 8.30 -17.63 19.01
C LEU A 387 7.17 -18.69 19.05
N ASP A 388 7.01 -19.49 18.00
CA ASP A 388 6.03 -20.58 17.97
C ASP A 388 6.44 -21.74 18.92
N GLU A 389 7.75 -22.03 19.06
CA GLU A 389 8.26 -23.01 20.03
C GLU A 389 8.11 -22.51 21.48
N THR A 390 8.41 -21.24 21.76
CA THR A 390 8.29 -20.68 23.12
C THR A 390 6.84 -20.65 23.58
N ARG A 391 5.89 -20.47 22.65
CA ARG A 391 4.44 -20.55 22.89
C ARG A 391 3.92 -21.97 23.08
N GLY A 392 4.70 -22.99 22.71
CA GLY A 392 4.17 -24.34 22.52
C GLY A 392 3.07 -24.39 21.45
N SER A 393 3.09 -23.46 20.48
CA SER A 393 2.13 -23.36 19.39
C SER A 393 2.74 -23.78 18.05
N VAL A 394 3.73 -24.70 18.09
CA VAL A 394 4.33 -25.26 16.89
C VAL A 394 3.20 -25.86 16.04
N SER A 395 2.95 -25.26 14.88
CA SER A 395 1.81 -25.63 14.06
C SER A 395 2.08 -26.99 13.43
N PHE A 396 1.42 -28.03 13.92
CA PHE A 396 1.42 -29.33 13.25
C PHE A 396 0.48 -29.29 12.04
N VAL A 397 1.02 -29.58 10.86
CA VAL A 397 0.21 -29.73 9.66
C VAL A 397 -0.06 -31.21 9.46
N THR A 398 -1.32 -31.59 9.61
CA THR A 398 -1.82 -32.95 9.46
C THR A 398 -2.70 -33.02 8.22
N ARG A 399 -3.16 -34.22 7.88
CA ARG A 399 -4.16 -34.43 6.83
C ARG A 399 -5.41 -33.56 7.01
N THR A 400 -5.83 -33.33 8.25
CA THR A 400 -7.07 -32.61 8.59
C THR A 400 -6.83 -31.13 8.87
N SER A 401 -5.65 -30.75 9.37
CA SER A 401 -5.32 -29.34 9.66
C SER A 401 -4.71 -28.61 8.46
N TRP A 402 -4.38 -29.33 7.38
CA TRP A 402 -3.89 -28.79 6.11
C TRP A 402 -4.91 -27.84 5.48
N SER A 403 -4.42 -26.65 5.12
CA SER A 403 -5.11 -25.74 4.20
C SER A 403 -4.09 -25.16 3.23
N LEU A 404 -4.57 -24.74 2.05
CA LEU A 404 -3.75 -24.02 1.07
C LEU A 404 -3.10 -22.79 1.71
N GLU A 405 -3.88 -21.99 2.43
CA GLU A 405 -3.41 -20.79 3.13
C GLU A 405 -2.22 -21.08 4.08
N LYS A 406 -2.33 -22.12 4.91
CA LYS A 406 -1.32 -22.42 5.95
C LYS A 406 0.05 -22.78 5.38
N LEU A 407 0.12 -23.36 4.19
CA LEU A 407 1.38 -23.78 3.56
C LEU A 407 1.83 -22.85 2.42
N PHE A 408 0.89 -22.21 1.72
CA PHE A 408 1.16 -21.31 0.61
C PHE A 408 1.36 -19.86 1.09
N CYS A 409 0.47 -19.33 1.92
CA CYS A 409 0.48 -17.93 2.35
C CYS A 409 1.34 -17.67 3.60
N ARG A 410 1.57 -18.67 4.46
CA ARG A 410 2.36 -18.46 5.70
C ARG A 410 3.84 -18.30 5.36
N ARG A 411 4.39 -17.13 5.70
CA ARG A 411 5.83 -16.82 5.55
C ARG A 411 6.65 -17.77 6.44
N GLY A 412 7.57 -18.51 5.82
CA GLY A 412 8.26 -19.66 6.41
C GLY A 412 7.83 -21.01 5.80
N GLY A 413 6.62 -21.13 5.24
CA GLY A 413 6.10 -22.36 4.66
C GLY A 413 6.24 -23.55 5.63
N VAL A 414 6.74 -24.68 5.12
CA VAL A 414 7.06 -25.89 5.89
C VAL A 414 8.13 -25.66 6.99
N LEU A 415 8.83 -24.52 7.01
CA LEU A 415 9.88 -24.27 8.01
C LEU A 415 9.32 -23.90 9.38
N GLY A 416 8.14 -23.28 9.43
CA GLY A 416 7.49 -22.85 10.68
C GLY A 416 6.38 -23.80 11.16
N ALA A 417 6.11 -24.85 10.41
CA ALA A 417 5.05 -25.80 10.71
C ALA A 417 5.61 -27.21 10.53
N VAL A 418 5.38 -28.10 11.49
CA VAL A 418 5.90 -29.46 11.43
C VAL A 418 4.90 -30.31 10.62
N PRO A 419 5.21 -30.69 9.37
CA PRO A 419 4.32 -31.56 8.62
C PRO A 419 4.38 -32.96 9.23
N ILE A 420 3.24 -33.50 9.60
CA ILE A 420 3.13 -34.91 9.96
C ILE A 420 3.10 -35.69 8.64
N THR A 421 4.13 -36.49 8.39
CA THR A 421 4.34 -37.17 7.10
C THR A 421 3.85 -38.63 7.11
N SER A 422 3.57 -39.18 8.28
CA SER A 422 3.20 -40.58 8.47
C SER A 422 2.06 -40.77 9.48
N GLY A 423 1.56 -42.00 9.59
CA GLY A 423 0.40 -42.34 10.42
C GLY A 423 -0.95 -41.95 9.80
N HIS A 424 -2.04 -42.22 10.53
CA HIS A 424 -3.41 -41.97 10.05
C HIS A 424 -3.68 -40.49 9.71
N TYR A 425 -2.97 -39.58 10.39
CA TYR A 425 -3.07 -38.13 10.22
C TYR A 425 -1.96 -37.53 9.34
N GLY A 426 -1.13 -38.35 8.71
CA GLY A 426 -0.07 -37.89 7.81
C GLY A 426 -0.63 -37.16 6.58
N ILE A 427 -0.01 -36.04 6.21
CA ILE A 427 -0.37 -35.29 5.00
C ILE A 427 -0.26 -36.21 3.78
N THR A 428 -1.29 -36.17 2.95
CA THR A 428 -1.34 -37.02 1.75
C THR A 428 -0.44 -36.48 0.64
N LYS A 429 0.03 -37.37 -0.24
CA LYS A 429 0.76 -37.00 -1.46
C LYS A 429 0.00 -35.96 -2.30
N SER A 430 -1.33 -36.07 -2.37
CA SER A 430 -2.19 -35.14 -3.10
C SER A 430 -2.14 -33.74 -2.50
N GLN A 431 -2.26 -33.59 -1.18
CA GLN A 431 -2.22 -32.28 -0.50
C GLN A 431 -0.89 -31.54 -0.72
N ILE A 432 0.23 -32.26 -0.67
CA ILE A 432 1.55 -31.66 -0.95
C ILE A 432 1.74 -31.34 -2.43
N ASN A 433 1.30 -32.21 -3.34
CA ASN A 433 1.29 -31.88 -4.77
C ASN A 433 0.43 -30.64 -5.05
N SER A 434 -0.75 -30.51 -4.43
CA SER A 434 -1.61 -29.32 -4.53
C SER A 434 -0.93 -28.07 -3.99
N THR A 435 -0.19 -28.17 -2.89
CA THR A 435 0.59 -27.06 -2.32
C THR A 435 1.69 -26.60 -3.26
N ILE A 436 2.47 -27.56 -3.81
CA ILE A 436 3.54 -27.28 -4.78
C ILE A 436 2.97 -26.67 -6.06
N ALA A 437 1.89 -27.26 -6.60
CA ALA A 437 1.22 -26.77 -7.79
C ALA A 437 0.67 -25.36 -7.59
N CYS A 438 0.01 -25.10 -6.47
CA CYS A 438 -0.47 -23.76 -6.13
C CYS A 438 0.70 -22.78 -6.02
N ARG A 439 1.83 -23.15 -5.38
CA ARG A 439 3.04 -22.32 -5.31
C ARG A 439 3.60 -21.93 -6.67
N ILE A 440 3.74 -22.91 -7.57
CA ILE A 440 4.22 -22.69 -8.94
C ILE A 440 3.22 -21.80 -9.70
N LEU A 441 1.92 -22.11 -9.62
CA LEU A 441 0.88 -21.35 -10.29
C LEU A 441 0.80 -19.91 -9.77
N GLY A 442 0.88 -19.70 -8.45
CA GLY A 442 0.86 -18.37 -7.85
C GLY A 442 2.08 -17.54 -8.27
N GLN A 443 3.27 -18.13 -8.26
CA GLN A 443 4.48 -17.48 -8.78
C GLN A 443 4.33 -17.12 -10.27
N PHE A 444 3.80 -18.03 -11.08
CA PHE A 444 3.51 -17.78 -12.48
C PHE A 444 2.47 -16.65 -12.67
N LEU A 445 1.38 -16.66 -11.90
CA LEU A 445 0.36 -15.61 -11.94
C LEU A 445 0.91 -14.25 -11.53
N TYR A 446 1.77 -14.17 -10.50
CA TYR A 446 2.44 -12.92 -10.14
C TYR A 446 3.30 -12.39 -11.28
N VAL A 447 4.07 -13.26 -11.94
CA VAL A 447 4.87 -12.89 -13.12
C VAL A 447 3.96 -12.43 -14.27
N MET A 448 2.88 -13.15 -14.56
CA MET A 448 1.94 -12.79 -15.61
C MET A 448 1.21 -11.48 -15.32
N ILE A 449 0.85 -11.19 -14.06
CA ILE A 449 0.23 -9.92 -13.67
C ILE A 449 1.25 -8.78 -13.83
N LEU A 450 2.47 -8.94 -13.32
CA LEU A 450 3.50 -7.91 -13.42
C LEU A 450 3.93 -7.66 -14.87
N ALA A 451 4.09 -8.72 -15.66
CA ALA A 451 4.34 -8.62 -17.10
C ALA A 451 3.15 -8.00 -17.83
N GLY A 452 1.92 -8.39 -17.50
CA GLY A 452 0.70 -7.82 -18.06
C GLY A 452 0.58 -6.33 -17.75
N VAL A 453 0.87 -5.91 -16.52
CA VAL A 453 0.92 -4.50 -16.11
C VAL A 453 2.01 -3.75 -16.87
N ALA A 454 3.21 -4.32 -16.99
CA ALA A 454 4.31 -3.68 -17.71
C ALA A 454 4.05 -3.53 -19.21
N VAL A 455 3.48 -4.55 -19.84
CA VAL A 455 3.02 -4.50 -21.24
C VAL A 455 1.88 -3.50 -21.39
N TRP A 456 0.94 -3.47 -20.45
CA TRP A 456 -0.18 -2.52 -20.45
C TRP A 456 0.30 -1.07 -20.37
N PHE A 457 1.35 -0.80 -19.59
CA PHE A 457 1.98 0.51 -19.53
C PHE A 457 2.88 0.85 -20.74
N GLY A 458 3.04 -0.07 -21.70
CA GLY A 458 3.89 0.16 -22.87
C GLY A 458 5.36 0.40 -22.52
N MET A 459 5.87 -0.24 -21.46
CA MET A 459 7.24 -0.03 -21.00
C MET A 459 8.25 -0.34 -22.11
N ASP A 460 9.28 0.48 -22.22
CA ASP A 460 10.35 0.31 -23.20
C ASP A 460 11.13 -1.00 -22.97
N GLY A 461 11.87 -1.46 -23.98
CA GLY A 461 12.63 -2.71 -23.90
C GLY A 461 13.64 -2.75 -22.75
N GLY A 462 14.20 -1.59 -22.38
CA GLY A 462 15.13 -1.46 -21.25
C GLY A 462 14.45 -1.69 -19.90
N ALA A 463 13.35 -0.99 -19.63
CA ALA A 463 12.62 -1.17 -18.37
C ALA A 463 11.97 -2.56 -18.28
N LEU A 464 11.51 -3.14 -19.40
CA LEU A 464 11.10 -4.54 -19.47
C LEU A 464 12.24 -5.50 -19.09
N ALA A 465 13.47 -5.27 -19.56
CA ALA A 465 14.62 -6.12 -19.22
C ALA A 465 14.96 -6.07 -17.71
N ILE A 466 14.91 -4.88 -17.10
CA ILE A 466 15.12 -4.70 -15.66
C ILE A 466 14.00 -5.39 -14.88
N LEU A 467 12.74 -5.19 -15.27
CA LEU A 467 11.61 -5.86 -14.64
C LEU A 467 11.74 -7.38 -14.75
N LEU A 468 12.09 -7.90 -15.92
CA LEU A 468 12.36 -9.32 -16.13
C LEU A 468 13.49 -9.82 -15.23
N PHE A 469 14.55 -9.04 -15.02
CA PHE A 469 15.62 -9.39 -14.09
C PHE A 469 15.12 -9.46 -12.64
N VAL A 470 14.33 -8.48 -12.18
CA VAL A 470 13.71 -8.49 -10.85
C VAL A 470 12.76 -9.68 -10.69
N LEU A 471 11.95 -9.97 -11.71
CA LEU A 471 11.06 -11.13 -11.75
C LEU A 471 11.84 -12.44 -11.72
N LEU A 472 12.99 -12.52 -12.38
CA LEU A 472 13.85 -13.69 -12.39
C LEU A 472 14.53 -13.88 -11.03
N LEU A 473 14.94 -12.80 -10.36
CA LEU A 473 15.41 -12.85 -8.97
C LEU A 473 14.30 -13.32 -8.02
N PHE A 474 13.09 -12.77 -8.14
CA PHE A 474 11.94 -13.19 -7.37
C PHE A 474 11.60 -14.67 -7.62
N PHE A 475 11.65 -15.11 -8.88
CA PHE A 475 11.38 -16.49 -9.28
C PHE A 475 12.47 -17.45 -8.80
N THR A 476 13.74 -17.07 -8.79
CA THR A 476 14.82 -17.92 -8.26
C THR A 476 14.67 -18.11 -6.75
N ILE A 477 14.34 -17.04 -6.02
CA ILE A 477 14.02 -17.12 -4.57
C ILE A 477 12.77 -17.99 -4.34
N GLY A 478 11.70 -17.76 -5.11
CA GLY A 478 10.48 -18.57 -5.07
C GLY A 478 10.74 -20.04 -5.39
N SER A 479 11.57 -20.32 -6.39
CA SER A 479 11.93 -21.68 -6.82
C SER A 479 12.75 -22.42 -5.77
N MET A 480 13.67 -21.75 -5.07
CA MET A 480 14.39 -22.36 -3.94
C MET A 480 13.42 -22.86 -2.85
N THR A 481 12.37 -22.10 -2.56
CA THR A 481 11.36 -22.53 -1.58
C THR A 481 10.50 -23.69 -2.09
N THR A 482 10.16 -23.72 -3.38
CA THR A 482 9.45 -24.83 -4.02
C THR A 482 10.31 -26.10 -4.05
N TYR A 483 11.61 -25.98 -4.34
CA TYR A 483 12.57 -27.08 -4.29
C TYR A 483 12.61 -27.75 -2.91
N ARG A 484 12.57 -26.96 -1.83
CA ARG A 484 12.50 -27.51 -0.46
C ARG A 484 11.21 -28.31 -0.21
N MET A 485 10.07 -27.91 -0.79
CA MET A 485 8.84 -28.70 -0.69
C MET A 485 8.91 -30.01 -1.49
N LEU A 486 9.63 -30.02 -2.62
CA LEU A 486 9.90 -31.25 -3.37
C LEU A 486 10.72 -32.24 -2.55
N ASP A 487 11.68 -31.75 -1.75
CA ASP A 487 12.44 -32.61 -0.82
C ASP A 487 11.56 -33.21 0.29
N VAL A 488 10.62 -32.43 0.85
CA VAL A 488 9.61 -32.95 1.79
C VAL A 488 8.71 -34.00 1.14
N ARG A 489 8.31 -33.78 -0.12
CA ARG A 489 7.54 -34.75 -0.91
C ARG A 489 8.30 -36.07 -1.09
N LEU A 490 9.60 -36.01 -1.36
CA LEU A 490 10.44 -37.21 -1.50
C LEU A 490 10.43 -38.03 -0.21
N ASP A 491 10.52 -37.40 0.95
CA ASP A 491 10.45 -38.11 2.23
C ASP A 491 9.13 -38.85 2.45
N ILE A 492 8.00 -38.24 2.08
CA ILE A 492 6.67 -38.87 2.18
C ILE A 492 6.57 -40.09 1.27
N ILE A 493 7.12 -40.01 0.05
CA ILE A 493 7.11 -41.12 -0.90
C ILE A 493 7.87 -42.33 -0.33
N HIS A 494 8.92 -42.10 0.45
CA HIS A 494 9.73 -43.17 1.05
C HIS A 494 9.16 -43.71 2.38
N GLN A 495 7.96 -43.29 2.80
CA GLN A 495 7.25 -43.76 4.01
C GLN A 495 8.09 -43.73 5.30
N ARG A 496 9.05 -42.82 5.42
CA ARG A 496 9.85 -42.71 6.64
C ARG A 496 9.06 -41.89 7.68
N ASN A 497 8.96 -42.37 8.92
CA ASN A 497 8.44 -41.60 10.06
C ASN A 497 9.42 -40.46 10.38
N VAL A 498 9.38 -39.38 9.61
CA VAL A 498 10.37 -38.31 9.73
C VAL A 498 9.72 -37.07 10.28
N PHE A 499 10.18 -36.66 11.46
CA PHE A 499 9.98 -35.31 11.96
C PHE A 499 11.12 -34.43 11.45
N ARG A 500 10.76 -33.44 10.62
CA ARG A 500 11.68 -32.42 10.11
C ARG A 500 11.41 -31.13 10.85
N TYR A 501 12.42 -30.61 11.53
CA TYR A 501 12.32 -29.28 12.13
C TYR A 501 13.67 -28.56 12.10
N TRP A 502 13.60 -27.24 12.08
CA TRP A 502 14.77 -26.38 12.10
C TRP A 502 15.00 -25.89 13.51
N THR A 503 16.23 -26.05 13.97
CA THR A 503 16.69 -25.54 15.25
C THR A 503 17.72 -24.47 15.00
N LYS A 504 17.51 -23.29 15.58
CA LYS A 504 18.45 -22.18 15.49
C LYS A 504 19.39 -22.25 16.70
N TYR A 505 20.68 -22.10 16.44
CA TYR A 505 21.71 -22.04 17.48
C TYR A 505 22.51 -20.75 17.35
N ARG A 506 22.90 -20.18 18.48
CA ARG A 506 23.88 -19.12 18.60
C ARG A 506 25.25 -19.75 18.70
N VAL A 507 26.14 -19.35 17.80
CA VAL A 507 27.52 -19.87 17.73
C VAL A 507 28.52 -18.82 18.18
N THR A 508 28.24 -17.54 17.99
CA THR A 508 29.11 -16.45 18.45
C THR A 508 28.29 -15.35 19.12
N THR A 509 28.91 -14.65 20.07
CA THR A 509 28.35 -13.50 20.79
C THR A 509 29.28 -12.30 20.65
N PRO A 510 28.77 -11.11 20.31
CA PRO A 510 29.59 -9.91 20.35
C PRO A 510 29.97 -9.55 21.78
N SER A 511 31.11 -8.89 21.94
CA SER A 511 31.47 -8.25 23.20
C SER A 511 30.48 -7.13 23.55
N VAL A 512 30.26 -6.91 24.85
CA VAL A 512 29.37 -5.85 25.35
C VAL A 512 29.85 -4.47 24.88
N ALA A 513 31.17 -4.23 24.86
CA ALA A 513 31.75 -2.98 24.37
C ALA A 513 31.44 -2.73 22.88
N PHE A 514 31.63 -3.75 22.03
CA PHE A 514 31.27 -3.66 20.61
C PHE A 514 29.77 -3.39 20.43
N THR A 515 28.92 -4.06 21.21
CA THR A 515 27.46 -3.87 21.17
C THR A 515 27.08 -2.42 21.48
N TRP A 516 27.67 -1.79 22.51
CA TRP A 516 27.46 -0.38 22.82
C TRP A 516 27.93 0.56 21.72
N VAL A 517 29.12 0.32 21.18
CA VAL A 517 29.65 1.12 20.07
C VAL A 517 28.72 1.06 18.87
N PHE A 518 28.20 -0.13 18.54
CA PHE A 518 27.27 -0.32 17.44
C PHE A 518 25.92 0.35 17.68
N ILE A 519 25.35 0.26 18.89
CA ILE A 519 24.12 0.99 19.27
C ILE A 519 24.33 2.50 19.13
N CYS A 520 25.42 3.04 19.69
CA CYS A 520 25.73 4.46 19.58
C CYS A 520 25.90 4.88 18.11
N PHE A 521 26.58 4.06 17.31
CA PHE A 521 26.73 4.29 15.88
C PHE A 521 25.37 4.35 15.18
N GLU A 522 24.50 3.36 15.39
CA GLU A 522 23.18 3.34 14.75
C GLU A 522 22.33 4.55 15.14
N ILE A 523 22.25 4.87 16.43
CA ILE A 523 21.46 6.00 16.93
C ILE A 523 22.00 7.34 16.40
N VAL A 524 23.33 7.54 16.40
CA VAL A 524 23.92 8.79 15.91
C VAL A 524 23.76 8.90 14.39
N VAL A 525 24.16 7.88 13.64
CA VAL A 525 24.25 7.93 12.18
C VAL A 525 22.89 7.84 11.51
N PHE A 526 22.01 6.96 11.97
CA PHE A 526 20.73 6.72 11.29
C PHE A 526 19.57 7.54 11.88
N TYR A 527 19.67 8.02 13.13
CA TYR A 527 18.59 8.80 13.75
C TYR A 527 18.98 10.28 13.97
N PHE A 528 20.01 10.58 14.75
CA PHE A 528 20.33 11.98 15.10
C PHE A 528 20.85 12.80 13.92
N VAL A 529 21.74 12.26 13.08
CA VAL A 529 22.29 12.98 11.92
C VAL A 529 21.17 13.38 10.94
N PRO A 530 20.29 12.45 10.49
CA PRO A 530 19.12 12.81 9.70
C PRO A 530 18.18 13.81 10.36
N LEU A 531 17.84 13.61 11.64
CA LEU A 531 16.93 14.51 12.37
C LEU A 531 17.50 15.93 12.46
N LEU A 532 18.78 16.07 12.81
CA LEU A 532 19.46 17.36 12.87
C LEU A 532 19.51 18.01 11.47
N ASN A 533 19.78 17.24 10.42
CA ASN A 533 19.78 17.75 9.06
C ASN A 533 18.39 18.29 8.65
N LEU A 534 17.30 17.58 8.97
CA LEU A 534 15.94 18.07 8.69
C LEU A 534 15.65 19.40 9.41
N PHE A 535 16.12 19.56 10.64
CA PHE A 535 16.04 20.85 11.35
C PHE A 535 16.92 21.94 10.71
N LEU A 536 18.14 21.61 10.26
CA LEU A 536 19.05 22.56 9.60
C LEU A 536 18.50 23.04 8.25
N VAL A 537 17.81 22.16 7.51
CA VAL A 537 17.08 22.48 6.26
C VAL A 537 15.78 23.25 6.54
N LYS A 538 15.44 23.50 7.81
CA LYS A 538 14.22 24.18 8.29
C LYS A 538 12.93 23.47 7.94
N ASN A 539 12.98 22.16 7.71
CA ASN A 539 11.77 21.34 7.50
C ASN A 539 11.28 20.76 8.83
N ILE A 540 10.67 21.62 9.64
CA ILE A 540 10.23 21.27 11.01
C ILE A 540 9.15 20.17 10.98
N SER A 541 8.22 20.23 10.03
CA SER A 541 7.12 19.25 9.93
C SER A 541 7.66 17.83 9.69
N SER A 542 8.52 17.64 8.69
CA SER A 542 9.13 16.33 8.44
C SER A 542 10.08 15.92 9.56
N ALA A 543 10.79 16.85 10.20
CA ALA A 543 11.65 16.55 11.36
C ALA A 543 10.83 16.03 12.56
N LEU A 544 9.67 16.62 12.84
CA LEU A 544 8.77 16.17 13.91
C LEU A 544 8.19 14.79 13.61
N VAL A 545 7.72 14.56 12.38
CA VAL A 545 7.23 13.25 11.96
C VAL A 545 8.35 12.21 12.03
N PHE A 546 9.53 12.50 11.48
CA PHE A 546 10.69 11.62 11.57
C PHE A 546 11.08 11.34 13.02
N GLY A 547 11.12 12.36 13.87
CA GLY A 547 11.47 12.22 15.28
C GLY A 547 10.47 11.35 16.04
N ILE A 548 9.17 11.57 15.86
CA ILE A 548 8.13 10.77 16.52
C ILE A 548 8.16 9.34 15.99
N PHE A 549 8.00 9.13 14.69
CA PHE A 549 7.94 7.77 14.12
C PHE A 549 9.26 7.02 14.34
N GLY A 550 10.39 7.70 14.17
CA GLY A 550 11.73 7.15 14.42
C GLY A 550 11.94 6.78 15.88
N LEU A 551 11.45 7.56 16.85
CA LEU A 551 11.53 7.22 18.28
C LEU A 551 10.68 5.98 18.61
N PHE A 552 9.43 5.93 18.13
CA PHE A 552 8.56 4.77 18.33
C PHE A 552 9.19 3.50 17.72
N SER A 553 9.74 3.65 16.53
CA SER A 553 10.44 2.58 15.82
C SER A 553 11.71 2.14 16.54
N ALA A 554 12.51 3.09 17.04
CA ALA A 554 13.71 2.82 17.83
C ALA A 554 13.38 2.11 19.15
N LEU A 555 12.32 2.51 19.85
CA LEU A 555 11.88 1.84 21.07
C LEU A 555 11.54 0.37 20.80
N ARG A 556 10.75 0.07 19.76
CA ARG A 556 10.44 -1.33 19.38
C ARG A 556 11.64 -2.07 18.82
N HIS A 557 12.55 -1.35 18.16
CA HIS A 557 13.78 -1.91 17.66
C HIS A 557 14.63 -2.39 18.84
N TYR A 558 14.94 -1.53 19.81
CA TYR A 558 15.86 -1.86 20.90
C TYR A 558 15.20 -2.65 22.05
N LEU A 559 13.89 -2.50 22.26
CA LEU A 559 13.12 -3.18 23.30
C LEU A 559 12.14 -4.17 22.65
N ASN A 560 12.69 -5.30 22.20
CA ASN A 560 11.91 -6.34 21.50
C ASN A 560 11.69 -7.58 22.39
N ALA A 561 10.47 -7.72 22.90
CA ALA A 561 10.06 -8.82 23.77
C ALA A 561 10.23 -10.18 23.10
N GLN A 562 10.04 -10.25 21.78
CA GLN A 562 10.21 -11.46 21.01
C GLN A 562 11.66 -11.96 21.10
N THR A 563 12.65 -11.08 21.00
CA THR A 563 14.07 -11.47 21.04
C THR A 563 14.42 -12.13 22.39
N LEU A 564 13.90 -11.58 23.50
CA LEU A 564 14.09 -12.14 24.83
C LEU A 564 13.41 -13.50 24.98
N LEU A 565 12.16 -13.62 24.52
CA LEU A 565 11.42 -14.88 24.51
C LEU A 565 12.16 -16.01 23.80
N GLU A 566 12.67 -15.70 22.60
CA GLU A 566 13.42 -16.66 21.79
C GLU A 566 14.68 -17.18 22.51
N GLU A 567 15.24 -16.40 23.43
CA GLU A 567 16.42 -16.79 24.21
C GLU A 567 16.08 -17.56 25.48
N ILE A 568 15.00 -17.19 26.17
CA ILE A 568 14.52 -17.83 27.39
C ILE A 568 14.05 -19.28 27.11
N GLY A 569 13.32 -19.47 26.01
CA GLY A 569 12.74 -20.77 25.67
C GLY A 569 11.46 -21.12 26.47
N PRO A 570 10.84 -22.27 26.17
CA PRO A 570 9.58 -22.67 26.79
C PRO A 570 9.69 -23.11 28.27
N ASN A 571 10.87 -23.58 28.69
CA ASN A 571 11.08 -24.20 30.00
C ASN A 571 11.13 -23.21 31.17
N HIS A 572 11.29 -21.92 30.90
CA HIS A 572 11.42 -20.95 31.97
C HIS A 572 10.14 -20.83 32.81
N PHE A 573 8.98 -20.88 32.15
CA PHE A 573 7.68 -20.79 32.83
C PHE A 573 7.27 -22.06 33.59
N SER A 574 8.03 -23.16 33.54
CA SER A 574 7.67 -24.38 34.27
C SER A 574 8.16 -24.39 35.72
N HIS A 575 9.06 -23.48 36.10
CA HIS A 575 9.65 -23.46 37.44
C HIS A 575 8.91 -22.56 38.44
N LEU A 576 8.00 -21.70 37.98
CA LEU A 576 7.28 -20.70 38.80
C LEU A 576 5.96 -21.21 39.43
N HIS A 577 5.65 -22.51 39.29
CA HIS A 577 4.41 -23.19 39.73
C HIS A 577 4.03 -23.10 41.23
N GLN A 578 4.72 -22.32 42.06
CA GLN A 578 4.37 -22.15 43.48
C GLN A 578 3.33 -21.06 43.76
N HIS A 579 3.04 -20.16 42.82
CA HIS A 579 2.01 -19.10 42.98
C HIS A 579 0.76 -19.35 42.11
N SER A 580 -0.35 -18.65 42.39
CA SER A 580 -1.68 -19.00 41.86
C SER A 580 -1.68 -19.16 40.32
N GLU A 581 -1.89 -20.39 39.86
CA GLU A 581 -1.76 -20.82 38.44
C GLU A 581 -2.52 -19.90 37.45
N SER A 582 -3.64 -19.31 37.88
CA SER A 582 -4.45 -18.45 37.01
C SER A 582 -3.83 -17.09 36.67
N ALA A 583 -3.08 -16.47 37.59
CA ALA A 583 -2.53 -15.12 37.38
C ALA A 583 -1.31 -15.18 36.44
N GLU A 584 -0.45 -16.16 36.65
CA GLU A 584 0.74 -16.40 35.85
C GLU A 584 0.37 -16.77 34.41
N TRP A 585 -0.60 -17.66 34.23
CA TRP A 585 -1.09 -18.03 32.90
C TRP A 585 -1.66 -16.82 32.14
N LYS A 586 -2.40 -15.93 32.81
CA LYS A 586 -2.88 -14.69 32.21
C LYS A 586 -1.72 -13.77 31.79
N LYS A 587 -0.68 -13.63 32.62
CA LYS A 587 0.54 -12.86 32.27
C LYS A 587 1.19 -13.45 31.01
N LYS A 588 1.40 -14.77 30.99
CA LYS A 588 1.98 -15.52 29.87
C LYS A 588 1.17 -15.36 28.58
N GLN A 589 -0.16 -15.47 28.65
CA GLN A 589 -1.03 -15.30 27.48
C GLN A 589 -0.96 -13.88 26.90
N ARG A 590 -1.07 -12.86 27.75
CA ARG A 590 -0.93 -11.45 27.35
C ARG A 590 0.39 -11.22 26.66
N PHE A 591 1.43 -11.77 27.24
CA PHE A 591 2.77 -11.62 26.74
C PHE A 591 2.96 -12.22 25.35
N TYR A 592 2.42 -13.41 25.10
CA TYR A 592 2.44 -13.99 23.76
C TYR A 592 1.62 -13.21 22.73
N GLN A 593 0.50 -12.62 23.13
CA GLN A 593 -0.29 -11.77 22.23
C GLN A 593 0.47 -10.49 21.86
N ILE A 594 1.17 -9.89 22.83
CA ILE A 594 2.02 -8.73 22.60
C ILE A 594 3.18 -9.08 21.67
N ALA A 595 3.88 -10.19 21.94
CA ALA A 595 4.94 -10.67 21.06
C ALA A 595 4.43 -11.01 19.64
N GLU A 596 3.18 -11.44 19.51
CA GLU A 596 2.54 -11.68 18.21
C GLU A 596 2.27 -10.40 17.42
N ILE A 597 1.99 -9.28 18.09
CA ILE A 597 1.87 -7.97 17.43
C ILE A 597 3.23 -7.48 16.95
N GLY A 598 4.29 -7.75 17.72
CA GLY A 598 5.68 -7.57 17.31
C GLY A 598 6.12 -8.50 16.18
N ALA A 599 5.37 -9.58 15.91
CA ALA A 599 5.82 -10.65 15.04
C ALA A 599 6.15 -10.17 13.62
N ASP A 600 7.31 -10.63 13.20
CA ASP A 600 8.04 -10.28 12.00
C ASP A 600 7.25 -10.26 10.68
N ASN A 601 6.21 -11.08 10.50
CA ASN A 601 5.65 -11.32 9.16
C ASN A 601 4.96 -10.08 8.54
N ALA A 602 4.08 -9.42 9.29
CA ALA A 602 3.41 -8.21 8.81
C ALA A 602 4.41 -7.06 8.65
N ARG A 603 5.36 -6.93 9.58
CA ARG A 603 6.46 -5.97 9.50
C ARG A 603 7.27 -6.15 8.22
N TRP A 604 7.72 -7.36 7.93
CA TRP A 604 8.50 -7.61 6.73
C TRP A 604 7.72 -7.45 5.44
N PHE A 605 6.40 -7.72 5.44
CA PHE A 605 5.55 -7.40 4.29
C PHE A 605 5.63 -5.90 4.00
N TRP A 606 5.35 -5.06 5.01
CA TRP A 606 5.39 -3.61 4.85
C TRP A 606 6.79 -3.06 4.56
N ILE A 607 7.86 -3.62 5.17
CA ILE A 607 9.24 -3.27 4.83
C ILE A 607 9.48 -3.49 3.34
N TYR A 608 9.11 -4.66 2.79
CA TYR A 608 9.31 -4.92 1.36
C TYR A 608 8.45 -4.03 0.48
N THR A 609 7.21 -3.73 0.88
CA THR A 609 6.36 -2.78 0.16
C THR A 609 7.03 -1.40 0.09
N PHE A 610 7.50 -0.85 1.21
CA PHE A 610 8.19 0.45 1.20
C PHE A 610 9.56 0.41 0.52
N VAL A 611 10.32 -0.69 0.64
CA VAL A 611 11.58 -0.87 -0.11
C VAL A 611 11.31 -0.91 -1.62
N ALA A 612 10.21 -1.53 -2.08
CA ALA A 612 9.86 -1.51 -3.50
C ALA A 612 9.59 -0.08 -4.01
N PHE A 613 8.90 0.75 -3.22
CA PHE A 613 8.74 2.17 -3.53
C PHE A 613 10.07 2.94 -3.51
N VAL A 614 10.95 2.67 -2.55
CA VAL A 614 12.31 3.25 -2.51
C VAL A 614 13.09 2.88 -3.77
N VAL A 615 13.08 1.62 -4.19
CA VAL A 615 13.75 1.17 -5.42
C VAL A 615 13.15 1.86 -6.65
N PHE A 616 11.81 1.99 -6.70
CA PHE A 616 11.13 2.72 -7.76
C PHE A 616 11.56 4.20 -7.82
N PHE A 617 11.58 4.91 -6.68
CA PHE A 617 12.01 6.31 -6.65
C PHE A 617 13.50 6.48 -6.95
N VAL A 618 14.37 5.58 -6.48
CA VAL A 618 15.79 5.55 -6.90
C VAL A 618 15.90 5.40 -8.41
N PHE A 619 15.13 4.49 -9.01
CA PHE A 619 15.13 4.30 -10.46
C PHE A 619 14.68 5.56 -11.21
N VAL A 620 13.61 6.23 -10.77
CA VAL A 620 13.15 7.50 -11.35
C VAL A 620 14.23 8.58 -11.25
N VAL A 621 14.88 8.74 -10.09
CA VAL A 621 15.96 9.71 -9.90
C VAL A 621 17.19 9.36 -10.74
N LEU A 622 17.54 8.08 -10.90
CA LEU A 622 18.64 7.65 -11.76
C LEU A 622 18.35 7.89 -13.24
N LEU A 623 17.11 7.66 -13.69
CA LEU A 623 16.66 8.04 -15.04
C LEU A 623 16.75 9.55 -15.23
N ALA A 624 16.31 10.34 -14.26
CA ALA A 624 16.44 11.80 -14.29
C ALA A 624 17.89 12.26 -14.41
N ALA A 625 18.78 11.66 -13.61
CA ALA A 625 20.21 11.97 -13.61
C ALA A 625 20.93 11.51 -14.88
N TYR A 626 20.42 10.46 -15.53
CA TYR A 626 20.93 9.99 -16.82
C TYR A 626 20.53 10.96 -17.93
N ASP A 627 19.25 11.30 -18.00
CA ASP A 627 18.68 12.24 -18.98
C ASP A 627 19.35 13.63 -18.90
N SER A 628 19.57 14.13 -17.67
CA SER A 628 20.24 15.42 -17.44
C SER A 628 21.70 15.45 -17.91
N LYS A 629 22.38 14.30 -18.01
CA LYS A 629 23.78 14.20 -18.46
C LYS A 629 23.90 14.06 -19.97
N THR A 630 22.95 13.39 -20.61
CA THR A 630 22.95 13.18 -22.07
C THR A 630 22.52 14.42 -22.84
N GLY A 631 21.88 15.37 -22.19
CA GLY A 631 21.64 16.70 -22.73
C GLY A 631 21.40 17.70 -21.61
N ALA A 632 22.46 18.37 -21.15
CA ALA A 632 22.31 19.68 -20.52
C ALA A 632 21.88 20.65 -21.65
N VAL A 633 20.60 20.54 -22.00
CA VAL A 633 19.88 21.35 -22.98
C VAL A 633 19.93 22.78 -22.44
N THR A 634 20.84 23.59 -22.98
CA THR A 634 20.81 25.06 -22.83
C THR A 634 19.45 25.58 -23.33
N GLU A 635 18.97 26.73 -22.84
CA GLU A 635 17.63 27.26 -23.15
C GLU A 635 17.26 27.22 -24.66
N GLU A 636 18.25 27.35 -25.57
CA GLU A 636 18.08 27.26 -27.02
C GLU A 636 17.61 25.89 -27.56
N ASN A 637 17.80 24.79 -26.82
CA ASN A 637 17.48 23.42 -27.27
C ASN A 637 16.20 22.84 -26.63
N TYR A 638 15.38 23.62 -25.92
CA TYR A 638 14.16 23.12 -25.26
C TYR A 638 13.01 22.72 -26.19
N GLY A 639 13.15 22.93 -27.50
CA GLY A 639 12.31 22.23 -28.48
C GLY A 639 12.75 20.78 -28.54
N PHE A 640 11.84 19.82 -28.37
CA PHE A 640 12.21 18.41 -28.28
C PHE A 640 12.02 17.65 -29.60
N TYR A 641 11.24 18.23 -30.51
CA TYR A 641 10.86 17.60 -31.77
C TYR A 641 11.13 18.58 -32.91
N PRO A 642 12.15 18.34 -33.76
CA PRO A 642 12.20 19.01 -35.05
C PRO A 642 10.96 18.61 -35.84
N ASP A 643 10.24 19.60 -36.36
CA ASP A 643 9.07 19.42 -37.23
C ASP A 643 7.84 18.82 -36.51
N ILE A 644 7.33 19.48 -35.46
CA ILE A 644 6.16 19.01 -34.68
C ILE A 644 4.90 18.87 -35.53
N LEU A 645 4.71 19.77 -36.50
CA LEU A 645 3.54 19.82 -37.37
C LEU A 645 3.98 20.18 -38.79
N HIS A 646 3.46 19.47 -39.78
CA HIS A 646 3.55 19.86 -41.19
C HIS A 646 2.19 20.41 -41.63
N LEU A 647 2.06 21.73 -41.66
CA LEU A 647 0.80 22.42 -41.88
C LEU A 647 0.51 22.64 -43.38
N MET A 648 -0.67 22.21 -43.83
CA MET A 648 -1.13 22.39 -45.22
C MET A 648 -2.28 23.39 -45.28
N SER A 649 -2.09 24.53 -45.96
CA SER A 649 -3.08 25.61 -46.09
C SER A 649 -4.16 25.35 -47.13
N ASP A 650 -3.90 24.49 -48.11
CA ASP A 650 -4.77 24.29 -49.27
C ASP A 650 -5.82 23.19 -49.04
N PHE A 651 -6.01 22.79 -47.79
CA PHE A 651 -6.88 21.70 -47.38
C PHE A 651 -7.69 22.08 -46.15
N GLU A 652 -8.92 21.59 -46.07
CA GLU A 652 -9.84 21.85 -44.97
C GLU A 652 -10.63 20.59 -44.59
N TYR A 653 -10.87 20.41 -43.29
CA TYR A 653 -11.92 19.52 -42.79
C TYR A 653 -13.22 20.29 -42.67
N GLU A 654 -14.28 19.78 -43.32
CA GLU A 654 -15.64 20.25 -43.03
C GLU A 654 -16.09 19.74 -41.66
N PRO A 655 -16.87 20.54 -40.89
CA PRO A 655 -17.47 20.06 -39.66
C PRO A 655 -18.31 18.80 -39.91
N GLN A 656 -18.21 17.82 -39.01
CA GLN A 656 -18.96 16.57 -39.18
C GLN A 656 -20.47 16.84 -39.24
N PRO A 657 -21.21 16.17 -40.13
CA PRO A 657 -22.63 16.44 -40.36
C PRO A 657 -23.52 15.98 -39.18
N TYR A 658 -23.01 15.10 -38.32
CA TYR A 658 -23.67 14.66 -37.08
C TYR A 658 -23.29 15.60 -35.93
N LEU A 659 -24.08 15.62 -34.85
CA LEU A 659 -23.89 16.48 -33.66
C LEU A 659 -22.40 16.59 -33.28
N PRO A 660 -21.71 17.69 -33.66
CA PRO A 660 -20.30 17.85 -33.34
C PRO A 660 -20.16 18.04 -31.83
N TYR A 661 -18.92 18.10 -31.33
CA TYR A 661 -18.72 18.35 -29.91
C TYR A 661 -19.49 19.61 -29.49
N PRO A 662 -20.24 19.56 -28.37
CA PRO A 662 -21.02 20.71 -27.89
C PRO A 662 -20.21 21.99 -27.76
N THR A 663 -18.89 21.87 -27.59
CA THR A 663 -17.96 22.99 -27.41
C THR A 663 -16.88 23.03 -28.49
N CYS A 664 -17.23 23.24 -29.76
CA CYS A 664 -16.26 23.51 -30.83
C CYS A 664 -15.66 24.93 -30.80
N ALA A 665 -16.40 25.89 -30.22
CA ALA A 665 -15.96 27.28 -30.05
C ALA A 665 -16.34 27.80 -28.66
N LEU A 666 -15.40 28.43 -27.97
CA LEU A 666 -15.58 29.00 -26.64
C LEU A 666 -16.07 30.44 -26.73
N LYS A 667 -17.36 30.64 -27.06
CA LYS A 667 -17.92 31.99 -27.28
C LYS A 667 -18.34 32.72 -25.99
N LYS A 668 -18.67 31.99 -24.93
CA LYS A 668 -19.27 32.55 -23.71
C LYS A 668 -18.23 32.59 -22.60
N GLY A 669 -17.93 33.79 -22.09
CA GLY A 669 -16.96 34.00 -21.00
C GLY A 669 -15.60 34.58 -21.43
N LEU A 670 -15.30 34.60 -22.73
CA LEU A 670 -14.11 35.24 -23.32
C LEU A 670 -14.44 36.66 -23.84
N ASN A 671 -15.06 37.49 -22.99
CA ASN A 671 -15.51 38.83 -23.40
C ASN A 671 -14.31 39.70 -23.85
N GLY A 672 -14.36 40.17 -25.09
CA GLY A 672 -13.30 41.03 -25.64
C GLY A 672 -12.10 40.28 -26.19
N VAL A 673 -12.27 39.00 -26.55
CA VAL A 673 -11.31 38.27 -27.38
C VAL A 673 -11.90 38.16 -28.79
N THR A 674 -11.15 38.59 -29.81
CA THR A 674 -11.59 38.54 -31.21
C THR A 674 -12.04 37.13 -31.62
N PHE A 675 -13.14 37.05 -32.38
CA PHE A 675 -13.84 35.81 -32.72
C PHE A 675 -12.93 34.73 -33.34
N ASP A 676 -11.85 35.14 -34.02
CA ASP A 676 -10.87 34.28 -34.70
C ASP A 676 -10.06 33.37 -33.77
N THR A 677 -9.92 33.71 -32.48
CA THR A 677 -9.13 32.93 -31.52
C THR A 677 -9.95 31.95 -30.69
N SER A 678 -11.28 32.11 -30.66
CA SER A 678 -12.18 31.32 -29.79
C SER A 678 -12.37 29.85 -30.19
N GLY A 679 -11.87 29.43 -31.35
CA GLY A 679 -11.91 28.05 -31.81
C GLY A 679 -11.07 27.14 -30.90
N LEU A 680 -11.62 25.98 -30.51
CA LEU A 680 -10.93 25.03 -29.65
C LEU A 680 -9.63 24.50 -30.29
N SER A 681 -9.60 24.38 -31.62
CA SER A 681 -8.42 24.01 -32.40
C SER A 681 -7.28 25.00 -32.24
N ASN A 682 -7.56 26.30 -32.09
CA ASN A 682 -6.51 27.29 -31.82
C ASN A 682 -5.83 27.04 -30.47
N PHE A 683 -6.61 26.76 -29.41
CA PHE A 683 -6.03 26.46 -28.10
C PHE A 683 -5.22 25.17 -28.10
N ALA A 684 -5.67 24.15 -28.84
CA ALA A 684 -4.94 22.90 -29.01
C ALA A 684 -3.62 23.12 -29.77
N PHE A 685 -3.66 23.90 -30.86
CA PHE A 685 -2.47 24.30 -31.61
C PHE A 685 -1.49 25.09 -30.74
N LEU A 686 -1.97 26.14 -30.05
CA LEU A 686 -1.15 26.97 -29.16
C LEU A 686 -0.51 26.17 -28.02
N ALA A 687 -1.23 25.18 -27.48
CA ALA A 687 -0.69 24.24 -26.49
C ALA A 687 0.37 23.30 -27.09
N GLY A 688 0.20 22.86 -28.33
CA GLY A 688 1.16 22.01 -29.05
C GLY A 688 2.46 22.75 -29.42
N ILE A 689 2.38 23.99 -29.89
CA ILE A 689 3.58 24.77 -30.25
C ILE A 689 4.42 25.20 -29.03
N ALA A 690 3.91 25.05 -27.80
CA ALA A 690 4.72 25.22 -26.59
C ALA A 690 5.92 24.27 -26.54
N TYR A 691 5.85 23.13 -27.25
CA TYR A 691 6.93 22.15 -27.38
C TYR A 691 7.90 22.45 -28.54
N ALA A 692 7.58 23.41 -29.42
CA ALA A 692 8.39 23.73 -30.59
C ALA A 692 9.68 24.46 -30.21
N TYR A 693 10.69 24.35 -31.08
CA TYR A 693 11.87 25.21 -30.98
C TYR A 693 11.48 26.68 -31.14
N GLU A 694 12.20 27.54 -30.42
CA GLU A 694 11.89 28.97 -30.40
C GLU A 694 12.02 29.62 -31.78
N ASN A 695 13.01 29.22 -32.57
CA ASN A 695 13.24 29.70 -33.93
C ASN A 695 12.17 29.24 -34.94
N GLN A 696 11.46 28.14 -34.67
CA GLN A 696 10.38 27.62 -35.53
C GLN A 696 9.00 28.13 -35.11
N THR A 697 8.84 28.53 -33.84
CA THR A 697 7.55 28.92 -33.27
C THR A 697 6.87 30.04 -34.09
N GLN A 698 7.61 31.08 -34.48
CA GLN A 698 7.04 32.18 -35.26
C GLN A 698 6.62 31.74 -36.67
N THR A 699 7.32 30.78 -37.27
CA THR A 699 6.96 30.21 -38.58
C THR A 699 5.62 29.50 -38.50
N TYR A 700 5.41 28.66 -37.48
CA TYR A 700 4.14 27.99 -37.24
C TYR A 700 2.99 28.98 -36.96
N LEU A 701 3.24 30.02 -36.16
CA LEU A 701 2.25 31.07 -35.91
C LEU A 701 1.84 31.78 -37.21
N ASN A 702 2.81 32.11 -38.07
CA ASN A 702 2.55 32.76 -39.36
C ASN A 702 1.76 31.85 -40.31
N GLN A 703 2.01 30.54 -40.30
CA GLN A 703 1.25 29.57 -41.10
C GLN A 703 -0.19 29.40 -40.59
N TRP A 704 -0.40 29.37 -39.27
CA TRP A 704 -1.71 29.13 -38.66
C TRP A 704 -2.61 30.35 -38.61
N PHE A 705 -2.06 31.50 -38.21
CA PHE A 705 -2.81 32.74 -37.99
C PHE A 705 -2.63 33.77 -39.10
N GLY A 706 -1.68 33.56 -40.02
CA GLY A 706 -1.26 34.54 -41.00
C GLY A 706 -0.05 35.35 -40.53
N VAL A 707 0.68 35.90 -41.51
CA VAL A 707 1.97 36.57 -41.29
C VAL A 707 1.81 37.77 -40.33
N ASN A 708 2.54 37.73 -39.22
CA ASN A 708 2.58 38.79 -38.19
C ASN A 708 1.24 39.10 -37.49
N ASN A 709 0.23 38.25 -37.63
CA ASN A 709 -1.03 38.41 -36.89
C ASN A 709 -0.85 38.02 -35.41
N VAL A 710 0.08 37.11 -35.13
CA VAL A 710 0.44 36.66 -33.79
C VAL A 710 1.96 36.62 -33.67
N ILE A 711 2.48 37.16 -32.57
CA ILE A 711 3.92 37.25 -32.31
C ILE A 711 4.26 36.40 -31.08
N ASN A 712 5.34 35.62 -31.15
CA ASN A 712 5.96 35.01 -29.99
C ASN A 712 6.73 36.09 -29.20
N ASP A 713 6.11 36.62 -28.15
CA ASP A 713 6.58 37.75 -27.35
C ASP A 713 7.64 37.33 -26.32
N VAL A 714 8.79 36.92 -26.85
CA VAL A 714 9.95 36.44 -26.08
C VAL A 714 10.53 37.55 -25.19
N ASP A 715 10.50 38.80 -25.67
CA ASP A 715 11.05 39.95 -24.95
C ASP A 715 10.33 40.19 -23.62
N THR A 716 9.00 40.09 -23.60
CA THR A 716 8.21 40.25 -22.37
C THR A 716 8.47 39.12 -21.37
N VAL A 717 8.61 37.87 -21.84
CA VAL A 717 8.98 36.73 -21.00
C VAL A 717 10.36 36.93 -20.40
N ASN A 718 11.35 37.33 -21.21
CA ASN A 718 12.72 37.59 -20.76
C ASN A 718 12.81 38.81 -19.84
N GLU A 719 11.98 39.84 -20.06
CA GLU A 719 11.85 40.96 -19.12
C GLU A 719 11.34 40.48 -17.76
N PHE A 720 10.28 39.68 -17.72
CA PHE A 720 9.76 39.12 -16.47
C PHE A 720 10.81 38.31 -15.72
N LYS A 721 11.49 37.37 -16.42
CA LYS A 721 12.58 36.56 -15.84
C LYS A 721 13.68 37.45 -15.25
N ARG A 722 14.09 38.51 -15.95
CA ARG A 722 15.10 39.47 -15.45
C ARG A 722 14.60 40.27 -14.24
N VAL A 723 13.37 40.76 -14.26
CA VAL A 723 12.79 41.55 -13.16
C VAL A 723 12.70 40.70 -11.88
N GLN A 724 12.27 39.44 -12.01
CA GLN A 724 12.20 38.51 -10.88
C GLN A 724 13.59 38.13 -10.34
N ALA A 725 14.57 37.95 -11.23
CA ALA A 725 15.95 37.71 -10.85
C ALA A 725 16.50 38.86 -9.98
N LEU A 726 16.13 40.12 -10.28
CA LEU A 726 16.56 41.30 -9.53
C LEU A 726 15.79 41.53 -8.21
N GLY A 727 14.50 41.20 -8.18
CA GLY A 727 13.62 41.52 -7.04
C GLY A 727 13.62 40.48 -5.91
N ARG A 728 13.76 39.19 -6.24
CA ARG A 728 13.72 38.09 -5.25
C ARG A 728 14.66 36.92 -5.57
N GLY A 729 15.20 36.82 -6.79
CA GLY A 729 16.11 35.74 -7.19
C GLY A 729 15.50 34.32 -7.19
N VAL A 730 14.17 34.20 -7.10
CA VAL A 730 13.50 32.90 -6.88
C VAL A 730 13.38 32.08 -8.17
N PHE A 731 13.18 32.72 -9.33
CA PHE A 731 12.82 32.04 -10.58
C PHE A 731 13.90 32.06 -11.67
N SER A 732 15.11 32.57 -11.40
CA SER A 732 16.16 32.68 -12.43
C SER A 732 16.63 31.33 -12.98
N ASN A 733 16.33 30.23 -12.29
CA ASN A 733 16.66 28.86 -12.68
C ASN A 733 15.41 27.96 -12.74
N SER A 734 14.23 28.52 -13.00
CA SER A 734 13.03 27.70 -13.07
C SER A 734 13.06 26.74 -14.26
N ALA A 735 12.62 25.50 -14.04
CA ALA A 735 12.51 24.48 -15.07
C ALA A 735 11.21 24.60 -15.89
N VAL A 736 10.29 25.50 -15.51
CA VAL A 736 9.02 25.70 -16.25
C VAL A 736 9.29 26.37 -17.58
N ALA A 737 8.80 25.77 -18.66
CA ALA A 737 8.79 26.38 -19.98
C ALA A 737 7.39 26.89 -20.33
N TYR A 738 7.30 28.17 -20.70
CA TYR A 738 6.08 28.80 -21.19
C TYR A 738 6.39 29.84 -22.26
N ARG A 739 5.41 30.10 -23.13
CA ARG A 739 5.49 31.09 -24.22
C ARG A 739 4.34 32.07 -24.13
N LEU A 740 4.59 33.33 -24.50
CA LEU A 740 3.55 34.35 -24.61
C LEU A 740 3.28 34.63 -26.08
N PHE A 741 2.04 34.41 -26.51
CA PHE A 741 1.59 34.73 -27.86
C PHE A 741 0.76 35.99 -27.82
N THR A 742 1.21 37.06 -28.47
CA THR A 742 0.54 38.37 -28.45
C THR A 742 -0.08 38.67 -29.82
N PHE A 743 -1.36 39.02 -29.81
CA PHE A 743 -2.15 39.45 -30.96
C PHE A 743 -2.14 41.00 -31.05
N ALA A 744 -2.57 41.54 -32.20
CA ALA A 744 -2.47 42.97 -32.51
C ALA A 744 -3.08 43.92 -31.43
N ASP A 745 -4.13 43.48 -30.73
CA ASP A 745 -4.88 44.29 -29.75
C ASP A 745 -4.44 44.07 -28.27
N LYS A 746 -3.22 43.57 -28.02
CA LYS A 746 -2.75 43.12 -26.69
C LYS A 746 -3.60 42.02 -26.05
N GLU A 747 -4.44 41.34 -26.84
CA GLU A 747 -4.92 40.02 -26.52
C GLU A 747 -3.71 39.08 -26.54
N SER A 748 -3.50 38.31 -25.49
CA SER A 748 -2.37 37.40 -25.40
C SER A 748 -2.78 36.06 -24.83
N VAL A 749 -2.14 35.00 -25.30
CA VAL A 749 -2.30 33.64 -24.78
C VAL A 749 -0.97 33.20 -24.18
N LEU A 750 -0.97 32.93 -22.88
CA LEU A 750 0.12 32.25 -22.20
C LEU A 750 -0.04 30.75 -22.44
N SER A 751 0.91 30.14 -23.15
CA SER A 751 0.94 28.70 -23.38
C SER A 751 2.02 28.04 -22.54
N ILE A 752 1.65 27.08 -21.70
CA ILE A 752 2.54 26.38 -20.78
C ILE A 752 2.84 24.99 -21.35
N ARG A 753 4.12 24.64 -21.44
CA ARG A 753 4.56 23.33 -21.92
C ARG A 753 4.29 22.26 -20.87
N GLY A 754 3.87 21.08 -21.31
CA GLY A 754 3.76 19.91 -20.44
C GLY A 754 5.06 19.10 -20.32
N THR A 755 4.90 17.85 -19.89
CA THR A 755 5.99 16.96 -19.51
C THR A 755 6.88 16.62 -20.68
N SER A 756 8.16 16.96 -20.55
CA SER A 756 9.21 16.74 -21.56
C SER A 756 10.51 16.22 -20.95
N THR A 757 10.69 16.46 -19.65
CA THR A 757 11.85 16.02 -18.87
C THR A 757 11.39 15.16 -17.68
N VAL A 758 12.30 14.39 -17.10
CA VAL A 758 11.99 13.65 -15.86
C VAL A 758 11.67 14.60 -14.69
N TRP A 759 12.11 15.86 -14.75
CA TRP A 759 11.74 16.89 -13.76
C TRP A 759 10.28 17.31 -13.85
N ASP A 760 9.78 17.39 -15.07
CA ASP A 760 8.36 17.62 -15.28
C ASP A 760 7.56 16.46 -14.66
N LEU A 761 8.02 15.20 -14.83
CA LEU A 761 7.41 14.02 -14.22
C LEU A 761 7.48 14.03 -12.68
N MET A 762 8.60 14.49 -12.10
CA MET A 762 8.72 14.64 -10.64
C MET A 762 7.82 15.76 -10.12
N SER A 763 7.65 16.84 -10.88
CA SER A 763 6.72 17.92 -10.56
C SER A 763 5.27 17.46 -10.66
N ASP A 764 4.94 16.63 -11.65
CA ASP A 764 3.64 15.95 -11.75
C ASP A 764 3.36 15.11 -10.50
N ALA A 765 4.34 14.29 -10.10
CA ALA A 765 4.23 13.47 -8.91
C ALA A 765 4.08 14.33 -7.64
N GLN A 766 4.81 15.43 -7.52
CA GLN A 766 4.69 16.34 -6.37
C GLN A 766 3.28 16.92 -6.25
N LEU A 767 2.71 17.41 -7.35
CA LEU A 767 1.42 18.12 -7.34
C LEU A 767 0.23 17.15 -7.22
N TRP A 768 0.28 16.00 -7.88
CA TRP A 768 -0.90 15.13 -8.04
C TRP A 768 -0.77 13.73 -7.44
N LEU A 769 0.40 13.25 -7.01
CA LEU A 769 0.52 11.86 -6.50
C LEU A 769 -0.43 11.60 -5.33
N SER A 770 -0.54 12.54 -4.39
CA SER A 770 -1.44 12.40 -3.25
C SER A 770 -2.90 12.24 -3.72
N ALA A 771 -3.38 13.11 -4.62
CA ALA A 771 -4.72 13.02 -5.19
C ALA A 771 -4.94 11.68 -5.92
N THR A 772 -3.99 11.25 -6.77
CA THR A 772 -4.04 9.96 -7.49
C THR A 772 -4.15 8.78 -6.53
N LEU A 773 -3.35 8.78 -5.46
CA LEU A 773 -3.36 7.70 -4.47
C LEU A 773 -4.68 7.67 -3.67
N PHE A 774 -5.26 8.83 -3.35
CA PHE A 774 -6.57 8.90 -2.69
C PHE A 774 -7.72 8.49 -3.62
N GLN A 775 -7.63 8.78 -4.92
CA GLN A 775 -8.57 8.26 -5.91
C GLN A 775 -8.47 6.73 -6.01
N ALA A 776 -7.26 6.18 -6.04
CA ALA A 776 -7.05 4.73 -6.01
C ALA A 776 -7.62 4.10 -4.74
N LEU A 777 -7.40 4.73 -3.58
CA LEU A 777 -7.99 4.29 -2.31
C LEU A 777 -9.52 4.31 -2.36
N ARG A 778 -10.12 5.37 -2.93
CA ARG A 778 -11.58 5.47 -3.14
C ARG A 778 -12.13 4.33 -3.98
N VAL A 779 -11.40 3.88 -5.01
CA VAL A 779 -11.80 2.77 -5.89
C VAL A 779 -11.66 1.41 -5.21
N VAL A 780 -10.59 1.20 -4.43
CA VAL A 780 -10.31 -0.09 -3.76
C VAL A 780 -11.24 -0.34 -2.57
N LEU A 781 -11.67 0.72 -1.86
CA LEU A 781 -12.53 0.57 -0.69
C LEU A 781 -13.99 0.31 -1.07
N PRO A 782 -14.66 -0.67 -0.45
CA PRO A 782 -16.10 -0.78 -0.60
C PRO A 782 -16.74 0.47 0.00
N LEU A 783 -17.67 1.08 -0.73
CA LEU A 783 -18.27 2.37 -0.38
C LEU A 783 -17.25 3.53 -0.31
N GLY A 784 -16.10 3.46 -0.99
CA GLY A 784 -15.09 4.53 -0.94
C GLY A 784 -15.61 5.92 -1.33
N ASN A 785 -16.63 5.99 -2.19
CA ASN A 785 -17.32 7.23 -2.56
C ASN A 785 -17.92 7.98 -1.36
N LEU A 786 -18.22 7.28 -0.25
CA LEU A 786 -18.69 7.85 1.00
C LEU A 786 -17.70 8.92 1.52
N PHE A 787 -16.40 8.69 1.34
CA PHE A 787 -15.33 9.55 1.85
C PHE A 787 -14.94 10.70 0.90
N THR A 788 -15.49 10.76 -0.31
CA THR A 788 -15.17 11.80 -1.31
C THR A 788 -15.14 13.24 -0.75
N PRO A 789 -16.10 13.68 0.09
CA PRO A 789 -16.11 15.05 0.62
C PRO A 789 -14.86 15.42 1.41
N ILE A 790 -14.26 14.48 2.14
CA ILE A 790 -13.08 14.75 2.98
C ILE A 790 -11.75 14.51 2.27
N LEU A 791 -11.74 13.94 1.06
CA LEU A 791 -10.50 13.56 0.39
C LEU A 791 -9.57 14.76 0.14
N HIS A 792 -10.13 15.92 -0.20
CA HIS A 792 -9.33 17.14 -0.40
C HIS A 792 -8.61 17.60 0.89
N HIS A 793 -9.25 17.48 2.06
CA HIS A 793 -8.60 17.73 3.35
C HIS A 793 -7.49 16.72 3.62
N THR A 794 -7.71 15.44 3.31
CA THR A 794 -6.66 14.42 3.49
C THR A 794 -5.46 14.66 2.57
N VAL A 795 -5.70 15.08 1.33
CA VAL A 795 -4.65 15.50 0.39
C VAL A 795 -3.87 16.70 0.94
N LYS A 796 -4.56 17.71 1.48
CA LYS A 796 -3.96 18.87 2.16
C LYS A 796 -3.13 18.51 3.39
N TYR A 797 -3.60 17.58 4.22
CA TYR A 797 -2.85 17.14 5.39
C TYR A 797 -1.56 16.43 5.01
N VAL A 798 -1.57 15.67 3.90
CA VAL A 798 -0.37 15.05 3.35
C VAL A 798 0.59 16.12 2.82
N SER A 799 0.10 17.15 2.13
CA SER A 799 0.95 18.24 1.60
C SER A 799 1.56 19.12 2.70
N PHE A 800 1.01 19.17 3.91
CA PHE A 800 1.64 19.87 5.04
C PHE A 800 3.02 19.29 5.43
N LEU A 801 3.32 18.05 5.03
CA LEU A 801 4.64 17.44 5.23
C LEU A 801 5.65 17.83 4.15
N GLU A 802 5.21 18.52 3.11
CA GLU A 802 6.08 19.02 2.05
C GLU A 802 6.99 20.13 2.59
N SER A 803 8.26 20.10 2.19
CA SER A 803 9.22 21.09 2.69
C SER A 803 8.99 22.45 2.05
N SER A 804 9.26 23.53 2.79
CA SER A 804 9.22 24.90 2.25
C SER A 804 10.20 25.15 1.09
N ASN A 805 11.19 24.26 0.89
CA ASN A 805 12.11 24.36 -0.25
C ASN A 805 11.47 23.80 -1.52
N ILE A 806 10.71 22.71 -1.39
CA ILE A 806 9.94 22.13 -2.48
C ILE A 806 8.81 23.10 -2.89
N GLU A 807 8.21 23.81 -1.91
CA GLU A 807 7.18 24.81 -2.16
C GLU A 807 7.66 26.04 -2.97
N LYS A 808 8.97 26.32 -2.95
CA LYS A 808 9.58 27.45 -3.70
C LYS A 808 9.80 27.13 -5.18
N VAL A 809 9.90 25.84 -5.52
CA VAL A 809 10.11 25.38 -6.89
C VAL A 809 8.80 24.97 -7.58
N ALA A 810 7.66 25.22 -6.95
CA ALA A 810 6.36 24.85 -7.49
C ALA A 810 6.04 25.67 -8.76
N PHE A 811 5.90 24.97 -9.89
CA PHE A 811 5.76 25.53 -11.24
C PHE A 811 4.57 26.49 -11.40
N TYR A 812 3.47 26.25 -10.67
CA TYR A 812 2.28 27.08 -10.76
C TYR A 812 2.47 28.50 -10.19
N LYS A 813 3.39 28.69 -9.24
CA LYS A 813 3.60 30.00 -8.60
C LYS A 813 4.21 31.00 -9.58
N GLU A 814 5.19 30.56 -10.36
CA GLU A 814 5.82 31.40 -11.38
C GLU A 814 4.84 31.81 -12.47
N THR A 815 4.08 30.84 -12.99
CA THR A 815 3.10 31.07 -14.06
C THR A 815 1.97 32.00 -13.59
N ALA A 816 1.50 31.85 -12.36
CA ALA A 816 0.56 32.79 -11.73
C ALA A 816 1.15 34.21 -11.56
N ASP A 817 2.40 34.32 -11.12
CA ASP A 817 3.09 35.62 -11.00
C ASP A 817 3.30 36.30 -12.35
N PHE A 818 3.63 35.53 -13.40
CA PHE A 818 3.78 36.06 -14.74
C PHE A 818 2.46 36.60 -15.28
N VAL A 819 1.36 35.86 -15.10
CA VAL A 819 0.02 36.35 -15.48
C VAL A 819 -0.34 37.64 -14.74
N ARG A 820 -0.07 37.74 -13.44
CA ARG A 820 -0.30 38.99 -12.68
C ARG A 820 0.54 40.14 -13.23
N TYR A 821 1.80 39.87 -13.58
CA TYR A 821 2.70 40.84 -14.20
C TYR A 821 2.16 41.34 -15.55
N LEU A 822 1.58 40.47 -16.37
CA LEU A 822 0.94 40.83 -17.64
C LEU A 822 -0.34 41.66 -17.42
N LYS A 823 -1.22 41.24 -16.49
CA LYS A 823 -2.43 42.02 -16.13
C LYS A 823 -2.08 43.44 -15.69
N ALA A 824 -1.02 43.60 -14.88
CA ALA A 824 -0.57 44.91 -14.41
C ALA A 824 -0.11 45.84 -15.55
N ARG A 825 0.30 45.29 -16.69
CA ARG A 825 0.67 46.03 -17.91
C ARG A 825 -0.50 46.22 -18.88
N GLY A 826 -1.69 45.76 -18.53
CA GLY A 826 -2.90 45.92 -19.33
C GLY A 826 -3.03 44.93 -20.49
N TYR A 827 -2.39 43.76 -20.41
CA TYR A 827 -2.63 42.66 -21.35
C TYR A 827 -3.98 41.99 -21.05
N ASN A 828 -4.71 41.59 -22.10
CA ASN A 828 -5.88 40.71 -21.98
C ASN A 828 -5.42 39.27 -22.17
N VAL A 829 -5.11 38.59 -21.06
CA VAL A 829 -4.43 37.29 -21.09
C VAL A 829 -5.43 36.14 -20.99
N LEU A 830 -5.22 35.09 -21.78
CA LEU A 830 -5.77 33.75 -21.57
C LEU A 830 -4.64 32.78 -21.29
N VAL A 831 -4.94 31.63 -20.69
CA VAL A 831 -3.93 30.60 -20.40
C VAL A 831 -4.32 29.28 -21.05
N THR A 832 -3.36 28.61 -21.67
CA THR A 832 -3.54 27.28 -22.26
C THR A 832 -2.34 26.40 -21.99
N GLY A 833 -2.51 25.09 -22.16
CA GLY A 833 -1.41 24.15 -22.07
C GLY A 833 -1.88 22.72 -22.28
N HIS A 834 -0.92 21.82 -22.47
CA HIS A 834 -1.15 20.40 -22.66
C HIS A 834 -0.52 19.58 -21.53
N SER A 835 -1.12 18.45 -21.14
CA SER A 835 -0.58 17.55 -20.10
C SER A 835 -0.31 18.31 -18.79
N LEU A 836 0.87 18.17 -18.16
CA LEU A 836 1.33 19.01 -17.03
C LEU A 836 1.06 20.50 -17.26
N GLY A 837 1.39 21.02 -18.43
CA GLY A 837 1.23 22.44 -18.78
C GLY A 837 -0.25 22.85 -18.83
N GLY A 838 -1.12 21.92 -19.21
CA GLY A 838 -2.56 22.07 -19.11
C GLY A 838 -3.01 22.17 -17.66
N GLY A 839 -2.52 21.29 -16.79
CA GLY A 839 -2.81 21.32 -15.34
C GLY A 839 -2.37 22.64 -14.70
N LEU A 840 -1.15 23.09 -15.02
CA LEU A 840 -0.62 24.39 -14.59
C LEU A 840 -1.43 25.55 -15.14
N ALA A 841 -1.96 25.45 -16.36
CA ALA A 841 -2.85 26.45 -16.93
C ALA A 841 -4.15 26.55 -16.11
N LEU A 842 -4.77 25.41 -15.77
CA LEU A 842 -6.00 25.39 -14.97
C LEU A 842 -5.80 26.00 -13.58
N ILE A 843 -4.69 25.65 -12.91
CA ILE A 843 -4.31 26.22 -11.61
C ILE A 843 -4.07 27.72 -11.74
N THR A 844 -3.23 28.13 -12.70
CA THR A 844 -2.87 29.54 -12.95
C THR A 844 -4.10 30.40 -13.24
N GLY A 845 -4.98 29.94 -14.12
CA GLY A 845 -6.22 30.65 -14.45
C GLY A 845 -7.11 30.83 -13.22
N SER A 846 -7.28 29.77 -12.44
CA SER A 846 -8.06 29.80 -11.21
C SER A 846 -7.50 30.78 -10.17
N GLN A 847 -6.18 30.79 -9.94
CA GLN A 847 -5.54 31.68 -8.97
C GLN A 847 -5.54 33.16 -9.39
N THR A 848 -5.54 33.43 -10.70
CA THR A 848 -5.39 34.78 -11.24
C THR A 848 -6.72 35.38 -11.71
N GLY A 849 -7.81 34.59 -11.67
CA GLY A 849 -9.12 35.01 -12.15
C GLY A 849 -9.14 35.18 -13.67
N ILE A 850 -8.45 34.30 -14.40
CA ILE A 850 -8.34 34.32 -15.86
C ILE A 850 -8.88 33.01 -16.43
N PRO A 851 -9.63 33.02 -17.56
CA PRO A 851 -10.02 31.80 -18.24
C PRO A 851 -8.82 30.96 -18.70
N ALA A 852 -8.85 29.67 -18.36
CA ALA A 852 -7.81 28.72 -18.71
C ALA A 852 -8.38 27.49 -19.44
N ILE A 853 -7.70 27.09 -20.51
CA ILE A 853 -8.07 25.95 -21.33
C ILE A 853 -6.96 24.88 -21.18
N GLY A 854 -7.30 23.75 -20.59
CA GLY A 854 -6.42 22.59 -20.48
C GLY A 854 -6.68 21.61 -21.63
N MET A 855 -5.60 21.10 -22.24
CA MET A 855 -5.67 20.01 -23.21
C MET A 855 -5.10 18.77 -22.55
N SER A 856 -5.95 17.76 -22.34
CA SER A 856 -5.55 16.55 -21.62
C SER A 856 -4.86 16.86 -20.28
N ALA A 857 -5.37 17.87 -19.56
CA ALA A 857 -4.76 18.33 -18.32
C ALA A 857 -5.12 17.38 -17.17
N PRO A 858 -4.20 17.07 -16.23
CA PRO A 858 -4.62 16.57 -14.92
C PRO A 858 -5.51 17.63 -14.27
N ASN A 859 -6.49 17.18 -13.50
CA ASN A 859 -7.44 18.10 -12.86
C ASN A 859 -6.86 18.65 -11.55
N SER A 860 -7.64 19.45 -10.81
CA SER A 860 -7.15 20.08 -9.57
C SER A 860 -8.21 20.16 -8.48
N MET A 861 -9.25 19.32 -8.54
CA MET A 861 -10.39 19.42 -7.63
C MET A 861 -10.08 18.89 -6.22
N LEU A 862 -9.48 17.71 -6.08
CA LEU A 862 -9.06 17.14 -4.79
C LEU A 862 -7.80 17.81 -4.28
N SER A 863 -6.86 18.15 -5.16
CA SER A 863 -5.63 18.88 -4.80
C SER A 863 -5.83 20.38 -4.57
N ARG A 864 -7.02 20.94 -4.82
CA ARG A 864 -7.31 22.39 -4.75
C ARG A 864 -6.79 23.11 -3.51
N ASP A 865 -6.76 22.41 -2.39
CA ASP A 865 -6.41 22.93 -1.06
C ASP A 865 -4.90 22.91 -0.76
N THR A 866 -4.09 22.25 -1.61
CA THR A 866 -2.62 22.16 -1.46
C THR A 866 -1.90 23.35 -2.10
N PHE A 867 -2.56 24.05 -3.02
CA PHE A 867 -1.98 25.20 -3.71
C PHE A 867 -1.99 26.46 -2.85
N ASP A 868 -1.06 27.37 -3.10
CA ASP A 868 -0.98 28.67 -2.43
C ASP A 868 -1.08 29.84 -3.44
N PRO A 869 -2.15 30.66 -3.40
CA PRO A 869 -3.33 30.50 -2.56
C PRO A 869 -4.19 29.27 -2.96
N PRO A 870 -5.01 28.71 -2.04
CA PRO A 870 -5.91 27.60 -2.33
C PRO A 870 -6.93 27.94 -3.42
N LEU A 871 -7.31 26.94 -4.22
CA LEU A 871 -8.33 27.08 -5.25
C LEU A 871 -9.72 26.78 -4.68
N THR A 872 -10.69 27.61 -5.02
CA THR A 872 -12.10 27.33 -4.71
C THR A 872 -12.72 26.46 -5.81
N VAL A 873 -13.73 25.66 -5.42
CA VAL A 873 -14.52 24.87 -6.38
C VAL A 873 -15.16 25.76 -7.43
N GLU A 874 -15.62 26.96 -7.04
CA GLU A 874 -16.21 27.92 -7.97
C GLU A 874 -15.21 28.44 -9.01
N GLN A 875 -13.96 28.76 -8.61
CA GLN A 875 -12.93 29.16 -9.56
C GLN A 875 -12.67 28.07 -10.60
N LEU A 876 -12.52 26.82 -10.16
CA LEU A 876 -12.33 25.68 -11.07
C LEU A 876 -13.56 25.51 -11.99
N ASP A 877 -14.77 25.53 -11.43
CA ASP A 877 -16.01 25.30 -12.17
C ASP A 877 -16.40 26.44 -13.13
N THR A 878 -15.81 27.63 -13.01
CA THR A 878 -16.18 28.81 -13.81
C THR A 878 -15.07 29.35 -14.71
N LEU A 879 -13.81 29.15 -14.35
CA LEU A 879 -12.66 29.70 -15.08
C LEU A 879 -11.87 28.65 -15.86
N THR A 880 -12.06 27.36 -15.57
CA THR A 880 -11.29 26.31 -16.23
C THR A 880 -12.15 25.54 -17.21
N PHE A 881 -11.56 25.10 -18.31
CA PHE A 881 -12.17 24.20 -19.28
C PHE A 881 -11.15 23.16 -19.70
N ASN A 882 -11.44 21.87 -19.50
CA ASN A 882 -10.51 20.78 -19.84
C ASN A 882 -11.02 19.95 -21.02
N VAL A 883 -10.18 19.72 -22.04
CA VAL A 883 -10.44 18.76 -23.12
C VAL A 883 -9.91 17.40 -22.69
N VAL A 884 -10.77 16.39 -22.71
CA VAL A 884 -10.49 15.07 -22.15
C VAL A 884 -10.60 14.01 -23.25
N PRO A 885 -9.48 13.59 -23.86
CA PRO A 885 -9.49 12.51 -24.81
C PRO A 885 -9.92 11.17 -24.18
N ALA A 886 -10.70 10.38 -24.93
CA ALA A 886 -11.07 9.04 -24.51
C ALA A 886 -9.83 8.14 -24.35
N ARG A 887 -9.84 7.29 -23.31
CA ARG A 887 -8.73 6.39 -22.91
C ARG A 887 -7.45 7.10 -22.46
N ASP A 888 -7.42 8.43 -22.42
CA ASP A 888 -6.31 9.15 -21.82
C ASP A 888 -6.40 9.14 -20.30
N ILE A 889 -5.34 8.64 -19.65
CA ILE A 889 -5.26 8.49 -18.20
C ILE A 889 -4.88 9.79 -17.48
N ILE A 890 -4.22 10.73 -18.15
CA ILE A 890 -3.75 11.97 -17.53
C ILE A 890 -4.91 12.85 -17.06
N PRO A 891 -5.96 13.11 -17.86
CA PRO A 891 -7.13 13.87 -17.39
C PRO A 891 -8.05 13.06 -16.47
N MET A 892 -7.68 11.83 -16.08
CA MET A 892 -8.31 11.08 -15.00
C MET A 892 -7.62 11.28 -13.66
N VAL A 893 -6.41 11.86 -13.66
CA VAL A 893 -5.70 12.27 -12.45
C VAL A 893 -6.45 13.45 -11.83
N ASP A 894 -6.76 13.29 -10.54
CA ASP A 894 -7.60 14.20 -9.78
C ASP A 894 -9.06 14.29 -10.32
N ASP A 895 -10.00 14.73 -9.50
CA ASP A 895 -11.41 14.85 -9.87
C ASP A 895 -11.63 16.02 -10.82
N LYS A 896 -12.52 15.83 -11.80
CA LYS A 896 -12.82 16.81 -12.84
C LYS A 896 -13.63 17.98 -12.27
N ALA A 897 -13.36 19.19 -12.79
CA ALA A 897 -14.25 20.33 -12.67
C ALA A 897 -15.50 20.15 -13.53
N ARG A 898 -16.51 21.01 -13.38
CA ARG A 898 -17.78 20.91 -14.14
C ARG A 898 -17.63 21.15 -15.64
N LEU A 899 -16.66 21.94 -16.06
CA LEU A 899 -16.46 22.34 -17.45
C LEU A 899 -15.36 21.49 -18.10
N TYR A 900 -15.78 20.47 -18.83
CA TYR A 900 -14.89 19.66 -19.65
C TYR A 900 -15.59 19.16 -20.91
N GLN A 901 -14.81 18.83 -21.93
CA GLN A 901 -15.29 18.22 -23.17
C GLN A 901 -14.59 16.90 -23.38
N ASN A 902 -15.33 15.80 -23.28
CA ASN A 902 -14.81 14.51 -23.73
C ASN A 902 -14.72 14.51 -25.26
N ILE A 903 -13.59 14.07 -25.81
CA ILE A 903 -13.41 13.85 -27.25
C ILE A 903 -13.00 12.40 -27.51
N ASN A 904 -13.30 11.90 -28.70
CA ASN A 904 -12.91 10.55 -29.12
C ASN A 904 -11.40 10.41 -29.22
N CYS A 905 -10.93 9.17 -29.22
CA CYS A 905 -9.56 8.81 -29.58
C CYS A 905 -9.60 7.67 -30.60
N THR A 906 -9.04 7.92 -31.79
CA THR A 906 -8.97 6.95 -32.89
C THR A 906 -7.73 6.06 -32.85
N ALA A 907 -6.77 6.36 -31.97
CA ALA A 907 -5.57 5.54 -31.82
C ALA A 907 -5.93 4.06 -31.52
N PRO A 908 -5.09 3.09 -31.89
CA PRO A 908 -5.28 1.69 -31.50
C PRO A 908 -5.43 1.52 -29.98
N ASP A 909 -6.23 0.54 -29.53
CA ASP A 909 -6.49 0.27 -28.10
C ASP A 909 -5.20 -0.02 -27.28
N ASN A 910 -4.13 -0.45 -27.95
CA ASN A 910 -2.83 -0.77 -27.36
C ASN A 910 -1.88 0.43 -27.27
N GLU A 911 -2.23 1.60 -27.81
CA GLU A 911 -1.39 2.79 -27.92
C GLU A 911 -1.93 3.92 -27.03
N PHE A 912 -1.95 3.67 -25.71
CA PHE A 912 -2.39 4.66 -24.72
C PHE A 912 -1.69 6.03 -24.82
N PRO A 913 -0.35 6.12 -25.05
CA PRO A 913 0.33 7.41 -25.19
C PRO A 913 -0.19 8.25 -26.35
N ASP A 914 -0.71 7.63 -27.41
CA ASP A 914 -1.16 8.35 -28.60
C ASP A 914 -2.48 9.08 -28.37
N CYS A 915 -3.34 8.56 -27.46
CA CYS A 915 -4.51 9.30 -27.00
C CYS A 915 -4.14 10.56 -26.22
N HIS A 916 -2.95 10.56 -25.61
CA HIS A 916 -2.36 11.70 -24.89
C HIS A 916 -1.60 12.66 -25.81
N SER A 917 -1.50 12.41 -27.11
CA SER A 917 -0.84 13.33 -28.04
C SER A 917 -1.68 14.60 -28.26
N ILE A 918 -1.02 15.77 -28.15
CA ILE A 918 -1.63 17.07 -28.46
C ILE A 918 -1.93 17.20 -29.96
N THR A 919 -1.07 16.68 -30.84
CA THR A 919 -1.29 16.69 -32.28
C THR A 919 -2.53 15.88 -32.63
N ARG A 920 -2.66 14.69 -32.04
CA ARG A 920 -3.87 13.86 -32.20
C ARG A 920 -5.12 14.57 -31.69
N THR A 921 -5.02 15.25 -30.55
CA THR A 921 -6.11 16.05 -29.99
C THR A 921 -6.53 17.17 -30.95
N LEU A 922 -5.58 17.89 -31.54
CA LEU A 922 -5.83 18.90 -32.56
C LEU A 922 -6.52 18.31 -33.80
N CYS A 923 -6.04 17.17 -34.30
CA CYS A 923 -6.62 16.49 -35.46
C CYS A 923 -8.08 16.08 -35.23
N GLU A 924 -8.39 15.49 -34.08
CA GLU A 924 -9.78 15.15 -33.72
C GLU A 924 -10.67 16.38 -33.66
N ILE A 925 -10.18 17.48 -33.07
CA ILE A 925 -10.94 18.72 -32.99
C ILE A 925 -11.19 19.27 -34.39
N GLN A 926 -10.17 19.34 -35.26
CA GLN A 926 -10.35 19.81 -36.64
C GLN A 926 -11.25 18.90 -37.46
N TYR A 927 -11.11 17.58 -37.35
CA TYR A 927 -11.95 16.62 -38.06
C TYR A 927 -13.42 16.71 -37.63
N SER A 928 -13.69 16.81 -36.32
CA SER A 928 -15.03 16.83 -35.77
C SER A 928 -15.71 18.20 -35.85
N CYS A 929 -14.98 19.28 -35.55
CA CYS A 929 -15.50 20.65 -35.50
C CYS A 929 -15.30 21.43 -36.82
N GLY A 930 -14.54 20.88 -37.75
CA GLY A 930 -14.04 21.57 -38.93
C GLY A 930 -12.76 22.35 -38.65
N SER A 931 -11.90 22.48 -39.67
CA SER A 931 -10.69 23.30 -39.56
C SER A 931 -10.92 24.77 -39.92
N GLY A 932 -11.98 25.09 -40.69
CA GLY A 932 -12.18 26.44 -41.20
C GLY A 932 -10.99 26.87 -42.05
N ASP A 933 -10.63 28.16 -41.95
CA ASP A 933 -9.45 28.71 -42.63
C ASP A 933 -8.10 28.29 -41.99
N ARG A 934 -8.09 27.37 -41.01
CA ARG A 934 -6.85 26.91 -40.37
C ARG A 934 -6.23 25.76 -41.15
N PRO A 935 -4.90 25.75 -41.32
CA PRO A 935 -4.23 24.69 -42.05
C PRO A 935 -4.40 23.33 -41.33
N VAL A 936 -4.42 22.27 -42.11
CA VAL A 936 -4.54 20.90 -41.62
C VAL A 936 -3.15 20.28 -41.46
N PRO A 937 -2.78 19.74 -40.28
CA PRO A 937 -1.55 18.99 -40.08
C PRO A 937 -1.54 17.67 -40.86
N CYS A 938 -0.41 17.35 -41.51
CA CYS A 938 -0.21 16.07 -42.20
C CYS A 938 -0.30 14.86 -41.28
N GLU A 939 0.14 15.02 -40.04
CA GLU A 939 0.13 14.00 -38.98
C GLU A 939 -1.29 13.47 -38.74
N CYS A 940 -2.33 14.26 -39.02
CA CYS A 940 -3.71 13.81 -38.90
C CYS A 940 -3.99 12.58 -39.78
N VAL A 941 -3.53 12.59 -41.02
CA VAL A 941 -3.75 11.45 -41.93
C VAL A 941 -2.66 10.41 -41.76
N ILE A 942 -1.39 10.84 -41.70
CA ILE A 942 -0.22 9.94 -41.72
C ILE A 942 -0.06 9.16 -40.43
N ASP A 943 -0.15 9.83 -39.27
CA ASP A 943 0.16 9.21 -37.98
C ASP A 943 -1.11 8.68 -37.29
N TYR A 944 -2.24 9.38 -37.48
CA TYR A 944 -3.46 9.11 -36.71
C TYR A 944 -4.65 8.59 -37.54
N ASN A 945 -4.45 8.32 -38.83
CA ASN A 945 -5.43 7.72 -39.74
C ASN A 945 -6.79 8.45 -39.79
N TYR A 946 -6.81 9.78 -39.62
CA TYR A 946 -8.02 10.56 -39.94
C TYR A 946 -8.26 10.54 -41.46
N PRO A 947 -9.52 10.66 -41.92
CA PRO A 947 -9.84 10.76 -43.35
C PRO A 947 -9.09 11.90 -44.03
N GLU A 948 -8.81 11.82 -45.34
CA GLU A 948 -8.16 12.93 -46.04
C GLU A 948 -9.06 14.20 -46.05
N PRO A 949 -8.49 15.39 -45.78
CA PRO A 949 -9.22 16.66 -45.88
C PRO A 949 -9.50 17.03 -47.34
N ILE A 950 -10.44 17.94 -47.55
CA ILE A 950 -10.88 18.37 -48.88
C ILE A 950 -9.93 19.47 -49.39
N TYR A 951 -9.51 19.38 -50.65
CA TYR A 951 -8.70 20.42 -51.29
C TYR A 951 -9.52 21.69 -51.53
N THR A 952 -9.06 22.84 -51.02
CA THR A 952 -9.74 24.14 -51.13
C THR A 952 -9.07 25.09 -52.13
N GLY A 953 -7.95 24.69 -52.73
CA GLY A 953 -7.19 25.55 -53.64
C GLY A 953 -7.89 25.82 -54.97
N ASN A 954 -7.71 27.04 -55.50
CA ASN A 954 -8.27 27.48 -56.80
C ASN A 954 -7.59 26.85 -58.05
N GLY A 955 -6.82 25.78 -57.88
CA GLY A 955 -6.09 25.10 -58.95
C GLY A 955 -6.95 24.08 -59.69
N THR A 956 -6.72 23.89 -61.00
CA THR A 956 -7.44 22.91 -61.83
C THR A 956 -7.01 21.45 -61.64
N SER A 957 -5.97 21.19 -60.84
CA SER A 957 -5.50 19.85 -60.50
C SER A 957 -5.71 19.58 -59.01
N GLU A 958 -6.68 18.72 -58.70
CA GLU A 958 -6.88 18.15 -57.36
C GLU A 958 -5.60 17.42 -56.95
N ARG A 959 -4.93 17.92 -55.89
CA ARG A 959 -3.75 17.28 -55.33
C ARG A 959 -4.18 16.34 -54.21
N ASN A 960 -3.67 15.12 -54.21
CA ASN A 960 -3.90 14.19 -53.10
C ASN A 960 -3.14 14.70 -51.84
N PHE A 961 -3.84 14.77 -50.71
CA PHE A 961 -3.29 15.29 -49.44
C PHE A 961 -2.06 14.50 -48.99
N THR A 962 -2.15 13.18 -48.99
CA THR A 962 -1.06 12.28 -48.59
C THR A 962 0.20 12.52 -49.42
N GLN A 963 0.07 12.67 -50.75
CA GLN A 963 1.22 12.95 -51.61
C GLN A 963 1.87 14.30 -51.27
N VAL A 964 1.07 15.36 -51.06
CA VAL A 964 1.58 16.69 -50.69
C VAL A 964 2.31 16.62 -49.34
N CYS A 965 1.79 15.84 -48.39
CA CYS A 965 2.41 15.64 -47.10
C CYS A 965 3.73 14.86 -47.19
N LEU A 966 3.79 13.79 -47.99
CA LEU A 966 5.03 13.05 -48.25
C LEU A 966 6.09 13.94 -48.90
N ASP A 967 5.68 14.78 -49.87
CA ASP A 967 6.58 15.74 -50.52
C ASP A 967 7.08 16.80 -49.52
N ALA A 968 6.25 17.22 -48.55
CA ALA A 968 6.58 18.23 -47.55
C ALA A 968 7.47 17.69 -46.42
N MET A 969 7.27 16.45 -46.00
CA MET A 969 8.09 15.77 -44.98
C MET A 969 9.46 15.36 -45.51
N GLY A 970 9.60 15.23 -46.85
CA GLY A 970 10.79 14.72 -47.53
C GLY A 970 10.93 13.19 -47.40
N ASP A 971 11.91 12.60 -48.10
CA ASP A 971 12.28 11.17 -47.99
C ASP A 971 12.88 10.86 -46.59
N LYS A 972 12.09 10.93 -45.52
CA LYS A 972 12.47 10.51 -44.16
C LYS A 972 12.28 9.01 -43.96
#